data_AF-A0AAE3GUX0-F1
#
_entry.id   AF-A0AAE3GUX0-F1
#
_cell.length_a   1.000
_cell.length_b   1.000
_cell.length_c   1.000
_cell.angle_alpha   90.00
_cell.angle_beta   90.00
_cell.angle_gamma   90.00
#
_symmetry.space_group_name_H-M   'P 1'
#
loop_
_entity.id
_entity.type
_entity.pdbx_description
1 polymer ?
#
loop_
_entity_poly.entity_id
_entity_poly.type
_entity_poly.pdbx_seq_one_letter_code
_entity_poly.pdbx_strand_id
1 'polypeptide(L)'
;MSNLGILPDIENHWAKDSIRQLFNRKIVGGYPDNTFKPNNPVTRAEFAVLLNKAFPNAAPIKSPVTFKDVPANHWANLAIKFVTRAGFFSGYPDGTFKLNQPIPRVQSLVALVSGLQYDLNATPTEILPQYFDDVAAIPKYAVKAIATATAKYLVINYPNIRQLNPNENATRGEIAALLCRALNLPGVPLDYIVALNLFVVAPQFEEADSFAEETARVKIGDKWGYIDKTGKIIVPPQHDEANPFSEGIALVRSYQTGSEKSGIELNTSTPNISEIRGVWLTTTNSQVFNSKQKIIEAMNFLAQSGFNVIFPVVWNNGATFYPSRIMRENFGLEIDSRFVGRDPLGEIVTEAKRVGLAVIPWFEYGFSSSFNQNGGRLITKKPDWAGRDITGNLLKKNNFDWMNAFDPEVQTFLLSLMLEVIQNYDIAGIQGDDRFPALPSEGGYDAKTVARYFQQFNQNPPTNPKDSQWLQWRADLLNDFLTNFYQEIIKINPNLVISLAPSPYPWGLQEYLQDSQSWSDRGLLDLIHPQLYRRDFAGYKQLVDRLVNEQFTPQQLPSVIPGILIKVSSYRITPELLLQSIQYNRDRGINGEVLFFYEGLREDNDALGKVLRSNAYAKSVPFNPSAIKSRGFTHRRVGGKYNYIDLSGKSISQPQFDWADSFKEERARVKMGYKWGYIDKTGRLISRLQFDEAEFFSEGLALVRIASKYGYLDKTGKLVIPPQFEAANSFSEGLATVKVGGKWGYVDPTGILVIPAQFNEADSFSQGLARVAISYPINPGTTNSPTNSGTTNSPTNPGTTNSPTNPITTNSPTNPITTNSPTNPV
;
A
#
# COMPACT_ATOMS: atom_id res chain seq x y z
N MET A 1 47.20 36.89 -7.50
CA MET A 1 46.01 37.51 -6.86
C MET A 1 46.45 38.04 -5.51
N SER A 2 46.58 39.37 -5.37
CA SER A 2 47.06 40.04 -4.16
C SER A 2 46.01 39.98 -3.05
N ASN A 3 46.44 39.64 -1.82
CA ASN A 3 45.67 39.70 -0.57
C ASN A 3 44.85 41.01 -0.48
N LEU A 4 43.54 40.92 -0.71
CA LEU A 4 42.60 42.01 -0.40
C LEU A 4 42.34 42.00 1.10
N GLY A 5 42.78 43.07 1.75
CA GLY A 5 42.96 43.21 3.18
C GLY A 5 41.72 42.95 4.03
N ILE A 6 41.91 42.17 5.09
CA ILE A 6 41.01 42.06 6.23
C ILE A 6 40.92 43.46 6.86
N LEU A 7 39.71 43.98 7.01
CA LEU A 7 39.41 45.17 7.83
C LEU A 7 38.99 44.66 9.23
N PRO A 8 39.90 44.54 10.21
CA PRO A 8 39.59 43.87 11.46
C PRO A 8 38.56 44.62 12.32
N ASP A 9 38.46 45.94 12.16
CA ASP A 9 37.61 46.81 12.96
C ASP A 9 36.12 46.76 12.60
N ILE A 10 35.74 46.05 11.53
CA ILE A 10 34.33 45.88 11.12
C ILE A 10 33.74 44.54 11.52
N GLU A 11 34.53 43.59 12.06
CA GLU A 11 34.08 42.20 12.22
C GLU A 11 32.85 42.03 13.12
N ASN A 12 32.68 42.92 14.10
CA ASN A 12 31.56 42.96 15.04
C ASN A 12 30.59 44.13 14.75
N HIS A 13 30.72 44.81 13.62
CA HIS A 13 29.91 45.97 13.28
C HIS A 13 28.67 45.54 12.46
N TRP A 14 27.49 46.10 12.77
CA TRP A 14 26.23 45.73 12.11
C TRP A 14 26.24 45.93 10.58
N ALA A 15 26.99 46.93 10.09
CA ALA A 15 27.14 47.24 8.66
C ALA A 15 28.30 46.49 7.96
N LYS A 16 28.92 45.48 8.60
CA LYS A 16 30.09 44.76 8.08
C LYS A 16 29.95 44.31 6.64
N ASP A 17 28.85 43.66 6.29
CA ASP A 17 28.67 43.11 4.96
C ASP A 17 28.48 44.21 3.92
N SER A 18 27.74 45.28 4.26
CA SER A 18 27.63 46.47 3.42
C SER A 18 29.01 47.10 3.15
N ILE A 19 29.85 47.23 4.18
CA ILE A 19 31.22 47.77 4.04
C ILE A 19 32.05 46.89 3.11
N ARG A 20 32.03 45.56 3.29
CA ARG A 20 32.74 44.61 2.42
C ARG A 20 32.29 44.71 0.96
N GLN A 21 30.98 44.84 0.72
CA GLN A 21 30.42 44.94 -0.63
C GLN A 21 30.91 46.18 -1.37
N LEU A 22 30.97 47.33 -0.69
CA LEU A 22 31.47 48.56 -1.28
C LEU A 22 32.99 48.61 -1.38
N PHE A 23 33.70 48.02 -0.42
CA PHE A 23 35.17 47.95 -0.42
C PHE A 23 35.68 47.10 -1.60
N ASN A 24 35.06 45.93 -1.82
CA ASN A 24 35.38 45.05 -2.95
C ASN A 24 35.11 45.72 -4.31
N ARG A 25 34.16 46.67 -4.35
CA ARG A 25 33.84 47.48 -5.54
C ARG A 25 34.67 48.75 -5.66
N LYS A 26 35.62 48.98 -4.74
CA LYS A 26 36.48 50.18 -4.67
C LYS A 26 35.69 51.50 -4.54
N ILE A 27 34.45 51.42 -4.05
CA ILE A 27 33.59 52.59 -3.79
C ILE A 27 34.02 53.26 -2.49
N VAL A 28 34.23 52.47 -1.43
CA VAL A 28 34.82 52.92 -0.17
C VAL A 28 36.26 52.41 -0.05
N GLY A 29 37.07 53.07 0.78
CA GLY A 29 38.43 52.66 1.10
C GLY A 29 38.70 52.67 2.60
N GLY A 30 39.68 51.87 3.03
CA GLY A 30 40.22 51.88 4.39
C GLY A 30 41.26 52.99 4.57
N TYR A 31 41.68 53.19 5.82
CA TYR A 31 42.78 54.05 6.18
C TYR A 31 44.14 53.34 6.00
N PRO A 32 45.26 54.07 5.93
CA PRO A 32 46.59 53.47 5.84
C PRO A 32 46.95 52.50 6.98
N ASP A 33 46.23 52.56 8.10
CA ASP A 33 46.36 51.67 9.26
C ASP A 33 45.55 50.35 9.11
N ASN A 34 45.05 50.04 7.91
CA ASN A 34 44.20 48.88 7.60
C ASN A 34 42.84 48.84 8.32
N THR A 35 42.34 49.98 8.82
CA THR A 35 41.01 50.07 9.43
C THR A 35 39.99 50.77 8.52
N PHE A 36 38.70 50.56 8.76
CA PHE A 36 37.62 51.30 8.09
C PHE A 36 37.05 52.45 8.92
N LYS A 37 37.12 52.36 10.24
CA LYS A 37 36.53 53.24 11.26
C LYS A 37 35.03 53.46 11.04
N PRO A 38 34.20 52.40 11.11
CA PRO A 38 32.79 52.45 10.70
C PRO A 38 31.94 53.46 11.50
N ASN A 39 32.30 53.74 12.75
CA ASN A 39 31.58 54.69 13.62
C ASN A 39 32.02 56.15 13.43
N ASN A 40 33.06 56.43 12.63
CA ASN A 40 33.49 57.81 12.40
C ASN A 40 32.49 58.54 11.48
N PRO A 41 32.23 59.84 11.73
CA PRO A 41 31.37 60.63 10.86
C PRO A 41 32.00 60.82 9.48
N VAL A 42 31.17 60.98 8.46
CA VAL A 42 31.58 61.30 7.09
C VAL A 42 31.40 62.80 6.84
N THR A 43 32.43 63.47 6.33
CA THR A 43 32.32 64.87 5.91
C THR A 43 31.56 65.01 4.60
N ARG A 44 31.01 66.19 4.33
CA ARG A 44 30.29 66.46 3.07
C ARG A 44 31.17 66.26 1.84
N ALA A 45 32.46 66.62 1.91
CA ALA A 45 33.42 66.37 0.83
C ALA A 45 33.65 64.88 0.59
N GLU A 46 33.82 64.09 1.65
CA GLU A 46 33.96 62.62 1.54
C GLU A 46 32.69 62.00 0.97
N PHE A 47 31.51 62.40 1.43
CA PHE A 47 30.26 61.86 0.89
C PHE A 47 30.06 62.20 -0.59
N ALA A 48 30.46 63.38 -1.05
CA ALA A 48 30.46 63.73 -2.47
C ALA A 48 31.37 62.81 -3.29
N VAL A 49 32.55 62.44 -2.77
CA VAL A 49 33.42 61.47 -3.43
C VAL A 49 32.79 60.07 -3.46
N LEU A 50 32.17 59.64 -2.37
CA LEU A 50 31.48 58.35 -2.31
C LEU A 50 30.31 58.27 -3.31
N LEU A 51 29.51 59.33 -3.42
CA LEU A 51 28.42 59.41 -4.41
C LEU A 51 28.94 59.39 -5.85
N ASN A 52 30.00 60.13 -6.16
CA ASN A 52 30.63 60.09 -7.49
C ASN A 52 31.13 58.69 -7.84
N LYS A 53 31.72 57.97 -6.87
CA LYS A 53 32.18 56.58 -7.08
C LYS A 53 31.03 55.57 -7.18
N ALA A 54 29.96 55.76 -6.39
CA ALA A 54 28.79 54.88 -6.40
C ALA A 54 27.95 55.06 -7.68
N PHE A 55 27.85 56.29 -8.17
CA PHE A 55 27.01 56.65 -9.32
C PHE A 55 27.82 57.41 -10.40
N PRO A 56 28.88 56.82 -10.97
CA PRO A 56 29.76 57.50 -11.92
C PRO A 56 29.06 57.90 -13.23
N ASN A 57 27.91 57.30 -13.51
CA ASN A 57 27.11 57.52 -14.72
C ASN A 57 25.87 58.40 -14.47
N ALA A 58 25.75 59.05 -13.30
CA ALA A 58 24.61 59.90 -13.01
C ALA A 58 24.50 61.08 -13.99
N ALA A 59 23.31 61.25 -14.59
CA ALA A 59 23.09 62.25 -15.62
C ALA A 59 23.18 63.69 -15.05
N PRO A 60 23.83 64.64 -15.76
CA PRO A 60 23.87 66.03 -15.35
C PRO A 60 22.51 66.69 -15.57
N ILE A 61 21.85 67.13 -14.50
CA ILE A 61 20.53 67.79 -14.52
C ILE A 61 20.56 69.25 -14.05
N LYS A 62 21.67 69.71 -13.47
CA LYS A 62 21.89 71.11 -13.06
C LYS A 62 23.04 71.73 -13.83
N SER A 63 23.05 73.06 -13.93
CA SER A 63 24.20 73.81 -14.41
C SER A 63 25.38 73.69 -13.44
N PRO A 64 26.65 73.80 -13.91
CA PRO A 64 27.81 73.77 -13.03
C PRO A 64 27.76 74.85 -11.96
N VAL A 65 27.94 74.47 -10.69
CA VAL A 65 28.01 75.39 -9.55
C VAL A 65 29.45 75.49 -9.06
N THR A 66 29.91 76.71 -8.76
CA THR A 66 31.20 76.96 -8.09
C THR A 66 30.92 77.50 -6.69
N PHE A 67 31.53 76.88 -5.67
CA PHE A 67 31.37 77.29 -4.28
C PHE A 67 32.55 78.12 -3.80
N LYS A 68 32.28 79.10 -2.93
CA LYS A 68 33.30 80.03 -2.42
C LYS A 68 34.41 79.34 -1.61
N ASP A 69 34.05 78.25 -0.93
CA ASP A 69 34.91 77.50 -0.01
C ASP A 69 35.49 76.23 -0.62
N VAL A 70 35.43 76.05 -1.94
CA VAL A 70 35.99 74.88 -2.64
C VAL A 70 37.13 75.31 -3.56
N PRO A 71 38.39 75.27 -3.08
CA PRO A 71 39.56 75.61 -3.89
C PRO A 71 39.67 74.77 -5.16
N ALA A 72 40.19 75.37 -6.23
CA ALA A 72 40.38 74.70 -7.52
C ALA A 72 41.21 73.40 -7.40
N ASN A 73 42.19 73.41 -6.49
CA ASN A 73 43.10 72.29 -6.21
C ASN A 73 42.64 71.34 -5.08
N HIS A 74 41.44 71.53 -4.52
CA HIS A 74 40.95 70.66 -3.45
C HIS A 74 40.68 69.24 -3.98
N TRP A 75 41.09 68.20 -3.24
CA TRP A 75 41.03 66.79 -3.67
C TRP A 75 39.60 66.33 -4.04
N ALA A 76 38.58 66.90 -3.40
CA ALA A 76 37.17 66.58 -3.68
C ALA A 76 36.51 67.45 -4.77
N ASN A 77 37.20 68.46 -5.33
CA ASN A 77 36.60 69.45 -6.23
C ASN A 77 35.86 68.81 -7.42
N LEU A 78 36.52 67.89 -8.13
CA LEU A 78 35.92 67.22 -9.29
C LEU A 78 34.67 66.42 -8.91
N ALA A 79 34.72 65.70 -7.79
CA ALA A 79 33.56 64.96 -7.29
C ALA A 79 32.42 65.89 -6.89
N ILE A 80 32.71 67.02 -6.22
CA ILE A 80 31.71 68.02 -5.83
C ILE A 80 31.02 68.62 -7.07
N LYS A 81 31.80 68.99 -8.10
CA LYS A 81 31.25 69.46 -9.37
C LYS A 81 30.37 68.40 -10.04
N PHE A 82 30.79 67.14 -10.02
CA PHE A 82 30.01 66.03 -10.57
C PHE A 82 28.67 65.85 -9.84
N VAL A 83 28.69 65.64 -8.52
CA VAL A 83 27.48 65.32 -7.75
C VAL A 83 26.49 66.48 -7.66
N THR A 84 26.96 67.73 -7.74
CA THR A 84 26.07 68.90 -7.83
C THR A 84 25.40 69.00 -9.19
N ARG A 85 26.16 68.78 -10.26
CA ARG A 85 25.62 68.71 -11.63
C ARG A 85 24.61 67.57 -11.77
N ALA A 86 24.89 66.42 -11.15
CA ALA A 86 24.00 65.26 -11.09
C ALA A 86 22.83 65.41 -10.10
N GLY A 87 22.73 66.54 -9.38
CA GLY A 87 21.57 66.84 -8.55
C GLY A 87 21.59 66.30 -7.11
N PHE A 88 22.59 65.50 -6.72
CA PHE A 88 22.74 64.99 -5.36
C PHE A 88 22.97 66.11 -4.32
N PHE A 89 23.60 67.22 -4.74
CA PHE A 89 23.84 68.37 -3.87
C PHE A 89 23.42 69.69 -4.53
N SER A 90 23.04 70.67 -3.70
CA SER A 90 22.79 72.07 -4.13
C SER A 90 23.73 73.09 -3.45
N GLY A 91 24.48 72.69 -2.42
CA GLY A 91 25.21 73.61 -1.54
C GLY A 91 24.31 74.37 -0.57
N TYR A 92 24.87 75.32 0.17
CA TYR A 92 24.15 76.19 1.10
C TYR A 92 23.77 77.52 0.44
N PRO A 93 22.70 78.20 0.92
CA PRO A 93 22.26 79.48 0.38
C PRO A 93 23.33 80.60 0.39
N ASP A 94 24.35 80.51 1.25
CA ASP A 94 25.47 81.46 1.34
C ASP A 94 26.52 81.28 0.21
N GLY A 95 26.35 80.28 -0.65
CA GLY A 95 27.26 79.93 -1.74
C GLY A 95 28.42 79.02 -1.32
N THR A 96 28.33 78.38 -0.15
CA THR A 96 29.33 77.44 0.36
C THR A 96 28.91 75.97 0.20
N PHE A 97 29.88 75.06 0.13
CA PHE A 97 29.68 73.62 0.17
C PHE A 97 29.84 73.05 1.59
N LYS A 98 30.63 73.71 2.45
CA LYS A 98 31.02 73.29 3.81
C LYS A 98 31.78 71.96 3.82
N LEU A 99 32.93 71.94 3.13
CA LEU A 99 33.75 70.75 2.85
C LEU A 99 33.96 69.81 4.06
N ASN A 100 34.41 70.36 5.17
CA ASN A 100 34.83 69.60 6.36
C ASN A 100 33.70 69.36 7.36
N GLN A 101 32.49 69.86 7.09
CA GLN A 101 31.36 69.64 7.98
C GLN A 101 30.91 68.17 7.88
N PRO A 102 30.79 67.45 9.00
CA PRO A 102 30.12 66.15 9.04
C PRO A 102 28.71 66.25 8.46
N ILE A 103 28.33 65.30 7.60
CA ILE A 103 27.01 65.31 6.97
C ILE A 103 25.94 64.76 7.92
N PRO A 104 24.85 65.50 8.21
CA PRO A 104 23.73 64.94 8.96
C PRO A 104 23.06 63.78 8.19
N ARG A 105 22.55 62.78 8.92
CA ARG A 105 21.83 61.62 8.37
C ARG A 105 20.73 62.05 7.40
N VAL A 106 19.92 63.04 7.77
CA VAL A 106 18.85 63.56 6.90
C VAL A 106 19.37 64.11 5.57
N GLN A 107 20.53 64.78 5.57
CA GLN A 107 21.10 65.33 4.34
C GLN A 107 21.64 64.24 3.41
N SER A 108 22.18 63.15 3.98
CA SER A 108 22.63 62.00 3.17
C SER A 108 21.48 61.33 2.41
N LEU A 109 20.33 61.15 3.08
CA LEU A 109 19.12 60.61 2.47
C LEU A 109 18.50 61.57 1.44
N VAL A 110 18.42 62.87 1.75
CA VAL A 110 17.94 63.90 0.81
C VAL A 110 18.81 63.92 -0.45
N ALA A 111 20.14 63.81 -0.29
CA ALA A 111 21.06 63.77 -1.41
C ALA A 111 20.82 62.55 -2.32
N LEU A 112 20.64 61.36 -1.73
CA LEU A 112 20.33 60.15 -2.49
C LEU A 112 18.99 60.25 -3.22
N VAL A 113 17.92 60.67 -2.53
CA VAL A 113 16.59 60.84 -3.14
C VAL A 113 16.63 61.83 -4.30
N SER A 114 17.35 62.95 -4.12
CA SER A 114 17.46 63.99 -5.14
C SER A 114 18.29 63.55 -6.34
N GLY A 115 19.46 62.95 -6.11
CA GLY A 115 20.37 62.54 -7.18
C GLY A 115 19.91 61.30 -7.94
N LEU A 116 19.17 60.40 -7.29
CA LEU A 116 18.49 59.27 -7.93
C LEU A 116 17.18 59.67 -8.62
N GLN A 117 16.78 60.94 -8.51
CA GLN A 117 15.60 61.52 -9.16
C GLN A 117 14.31 60.77 -8.84
N TYR A 118 14.11 60.41 -7.57
CA TYR A 118 12.85 59.80 -7.15
C TYR A 118 11.72 60.83 -7.09
N ASP A 119 10.55 60.44 -7.58
CA ASP A 119 9.34 61.25 -7.49
C ASP A 119 8.93 61.47 -6.03
N LEU A 120 8.66 62.73 -5.67
CA LEU A 120 8.28 63.14 -4.32
C LEU A 120 6.77 63.02 -4.07
N ASN A 121 6.20 61.89 -4.49
CA ASN A 121 4.76 61.60 -4.43
C ASN A 121 4.35 60.86 -3.14
N ALA A 122 5.31 60.45 -2.30
CA ALA A 122 5.04 59.78 -1.04
C ALA A 122 4.28 60.72 -0.07
N THR A 123 3.19 60.23 0.53
CA THR A 123 2.35 60.98 1.48
C THR A 123 3.04 61.09 2.86
N PRO A 124 3.67 62.21 3.23
CA PRO A 124 4.51 62.24 4.43
C PRO A 124 3.70 62.12 5.72
N THR A 125 2.45 62.60 5.72
CA THR A 125 1.54 62.53 6.87
C THR A 125 1.10 61.10 7.21
N GLU A 126 1.16 60.18 6.25
CA GLU A 126 0.82 58.77 6.45
C GLU A 126 2.09 57.95 6.77
N ILE A 127 3.13 58.14 5.97
CA ILE A 127 4.34 57.30 6.02
C ILE A 127 5.19 57.61 7.25
N LEU A 128 5.44 58.88 7.56
CA LEU A 128 6.43 59.21 8.58
C LEU A 128 6.00 58.80 10.00
N PRO A 129 4.76 59.08 10.47
CA PRO A 129 4.33 58.65 11.81
C PRO A 129 4.20 57.13 11.96
N GLN A 130 4.00 56.41 10.85
CA GLN A 130 3.93 54.95 10.87
C GLN A 130 5.28 54.33 11.23
N TYR A 131 6.37 54.91 10.74
CA TYR A 131 7.69 54.29 10.77
C TYR A 131 8.72 54.98 11.66
N PHE A 132 8.49 56.24 12.08
CA PHE A 132 9.43 56.96 12.92
C PHE A 132 8.77 57.55 14.16
N ASP A 133 9.49 57.50 15.28
CA ASP A 133 9.07 58.10 16.55
C ASP A 133 9.56 59.55 16.69
N ASP A 134 10.60 59.93 15.93
CA ASP A 134 11.27 61.23 15.97
C ASP A 134 10.91 62.13 14.77
N VAL A 135 9.69 61.99 14.22
CA VAL A 135 9.20 62.75 13.05
C VAL A 135 9.36 64.27 13.25
N ALA A 136 9.13 64.76 14.47
CA ALA A 136 9.24 66.18 14.80
C ALA A 136 10.67 66.75 14.63
N ALA A 137 11.71 65.90 14.66
CA ALA A 137 13.09 66.30 14.46
C ALA A 137 13.47 66.45 12.96
N ILE A 138 12.61 65.99 12.04
CA ILE A 138 12.86 66.06 10.59
C ILE A 138 12.68 67.52 10.13
N PRO A 139 13.73 68.17 9.57
CA PRO A 139 13.61 69.52 9.06
C PRO A 139 12.55 69.64 7.95
N LYS A 140 11.80 70.75 7.94
CA LYS A 140 10.71 70.98 6.97
C LYS A 140 11.12 70.78 5.51
N TYR A 141 12.36 71.14 5.14
CA TYR A 141 12.87 70.97 3.78
C TYR A 141 13.06 69.50 3.37
N ALA A 142 13.19 68.58 4.33
CA ALA A 142 13.51 67.17 4.09
C ALA A 142 12.29 66.24 4.18
N VAL A 143 11.17 66.69 4.74
CA VAL A 143 9.97 65.88 5.03
C VAL A 143 9.54 65.01 3.84
N LYS A 144 9.38 65.60 2.65
CA LYS A 144 8.99 64.85 1.44
C LYS A 144 10.05 63.84 1.02
N ALA A 145 11.32 64.23 1.06
CA ALA A 145 12.41 63.34 0.65
C ALA A 145 12.55 62.14 1.59
N ILE A 146 12.39 62.32 2.90
CA ILE A 146 12.44 61.22 3.86
C ILE A 146 11.24 60.29 3.71
N ALA A 147 10.04 60.82 3.47
CA ALA A 147 8.88 59.98 3.16
C ALA A 147 9.12 59.14 1.91
N THR A 148 9.67 59.74 0.84
CA THR A 148 10.05 59.02 -0.38
C THR A 148 11.14 57.98 -0.12
N ALA A 149 12.19 58.30 0.63
CA ALA A 149 13.24 57.35 0.99
C ALA A 149 12.69 56.13 1.74
N THR A 150 11.72 56.37 2.63
CA THR A 150 11.06 55.31 3.42
C THR A 150 10.22 54.41 2.52
N ALA A 151 9.40 55.00 1.64
CA ALA A 151 8.59 54.25 0.67
C ALA A 151 9.44 53.46 -0.35
N LYS A 152 10.69 53.87 -0.58
CA LYS A 152 11.64 53.19 -1.45
C LYS A 152 12.57 52.22 -0.70
N TYR A 153 12.31 51.95 0.59
CA TYR A 153 13.11 51.04 1.42
C TYR A 153 14.61 51.41 1.47
N LEU A 154 14.89 52.72 1.40
CA LEU A 154 16.24 53.28 1.39
C LEU A 154 16.71 53.61 2.82
N VAL A 155 15.78 53.91 3.73
CA VAL A 155 16.10 54.29 5.11
C VAL A 155 16.53 53.07 5.90
N ILE A 156 17.74 53.15 6.48
CA ILE A 156 18.30 52.14 7.38
C ILE A 156 18.48 52.74 8.77
N ASN A 157 17.89 52.08 9.76
CA ASN A 157 17.92 52.50 11.15
C ASN A 157 18.46 51.39 12.04
N TYR A 158 19.51 51.71 12.80
CA TYR A 158 20.15 50.82 13.76
C TYR A 158 20.52 51.61 15.01
N PRO A 159 20.37 51.05 16.23
CA PRO A 159 19.74 49.75 16.50
C PRO A 159 18.21 49.80 16.54
N ASN A 160 17.61 50.98 16.72
CA ASN A 160 16.16 51.14 16.76
C ASN A 160 15.61 51.48 15.37
N ILE A 161 14.89 50.55 14.76
CA ILE A 161 14.32 50.71 13.41
C ILE A 161 13.37 51.92 13.30
N ARG A 162 12.75 52.35 14.41
CA ARG A 162 11.80 53.48 14.45
C ARG A 162 12.45 54.83 14.73
N GLN A 163 13.78 54.91 14.82
CA GLN A 163 14.49 56.14 15.17
C GLN A 163 15.39 56.60 14.03
N LEU A 164 15.01 57.70 13.35
CA LEU A 164 15.77 58.21 12.20
C LEU A 164 17.05 58.95 12.60
N ASN A 165 17.02 59.67 13.73
CA ASN A 165 18.05 60.59 14.18
C ASN A 165 18.51 61.58 13.08
N PRO A 166 17.58 62.39 12.52
CA PRO A 166 17.82 63.13 11.28
C PRO A 166 18.98 64.14 11.37
N ASN A 167 19.23 64.71 12.55
CA ASN A 167 20.22 65.76 12.76
C ASN A 167 21.56 65.24 13.33
N GLU A 168 21.67 63.93 13.61
CA GLU A 168 22.96 63.32 13.96
C GLU A 168 23.84 63.14 12.73
N ASN A 169 25.16 63.15 12.92
CA ASN A 169 26.12 62.99 11.83
C ASN A 169 26.12 61.54 11.35
N ALA A 170 26.01 61.33 10.03
CA ALA A 170 26.07 60.00 9.45
C ALA A 170 27.49 59.42 9.56
N THR A 171 27.56 58.23 10.13
CA THR A 171 28.79 57.44 10.25
C THR A 171 29.14 56.75 8.93
N ARG A 172 30.39 56.31 8.80
CA ARG A 172 30.88 55.58 7.62
C ARG A 172 30.14 54.26 7.40
N GLY A 173 29.77 53.55 8.47
CA GLY A 173 28.99 52.32 8.42
C GLY A 173 27.56 52.55 7.92
N GLU A 174 26.91 53.61 8.40
CA GLU A 174 25.57 54.00 7.92
C GLU A 174 25.58 54.42 6.45
N ILE A 175 26.56 55.25 6.04
CA ILE A 175 26.72 55.61 4.63
C ILE A 175 26.95 54.37 3.76
N ALA A 176 27.72 53.38 4.23
CA ALA A 176 27.90 52.14 3.49
C ALA A 176 26.58 51.37 3.32
N ALA A 177 25.78 51.24 4.39
CA ALA A 177 24.47 50.59 4.31
C ALA A 177 23.50 51.35 3.38
N LEU A 178 23.45 52.68 3.47
CA LEU A 178 22.61 53.52 2.60
C LEU A 178 23.00 53.39 1.12
N LEU A 179 24.30 53.38 0.81
CA LEU A 179 24.78 53.19 -0.56
C LEU A 179 24.50 51.77 -1.07
N CYS A 180 24.61 50.74 -0.24
CA CYS A 180 24.20 49.38 -0.61
C CYS A 180 22.72 49.33 -0.99
N ARG A 181 21.83 49.99 -0.23
CA ARG A 181 20.41 50.10 -0.60
C ARG A 181 20.20 50.85 -1.91
N ALA A 182 20.86 51.99 -2.06
CA ALA A 182 20.76 52.82 -3.26
C ALA A 182 21.27 52.10 -4.54
N LEU A 183 22.25 51.20 -4.40
CA LEU A 183 22.82 50.40 -5.48
C LEU A 183 22.17 49.02 -5.64
N ASN A 184 21.14 48.71 -4.85
CA ASN A 184 20.52 47.39 -4.78
C ASN A 184 21.51 46.23 -4.54
N LEU A 185 22.48 46.44 -3.64
CA LEU A 185 23.47 45.45 -3.23
C LEU A 185 23.02 44.71 -1.96
N PRO A 186 23.31 43.41 -1.84
CA PRO A 186 23.09 42.67 -0.59
C PRO A 186 24.01 43.20 0.52
N GLY A 187 23.72 42.88 1.78
CA GLY A 187 24.61 43.18 2.93
C GLY A 187 24.05 44.14 3.97
N VAL A 188 22.79 44.58 3.82
CA VAL A 188 22.04 45.26 4.89
C VAL A 188 21.11 44.23 5.54
N PRO A 189 21.18 44.00 6.86
CA PRO A 189 20.24 43.12 7.57
C PRO A 189 18.80 43.60 7.37
N LEU A 190 17.89 42.66 7.05
CA LEU A 190 16.50 42.98 6.70
C LEU A 190 15.77 43.69 7.85
N ASP A 191 16.08 43.33 9.08
CA ASP A 191 15.51 43.91 10.31
C ASP A 191 15.86 45.40 10.52
N TYR A 192 16.79 45.96 9.74
CA TYR A 192 17.17 47.38 9.81
C TYR A 192 16.61 48.20 8.65
N ILE A 193 15.93 47.56 7.69
CA ILE A 193 15.32 48.22 6.53
C ILE A 193 13.92 48.69 6.92
N VAL A 194 13.75 50.00 7.03
CA VAL A 194 12.46 50.59 7.40
C VAL A 194 11.41 50.31 6.32
N ALA A 195 10.17 50.05 6.75
CA ALA A 195 9.00 49.70 5.94
C ALA A 195 9.02 48.33 5.25
N LEU A 196 10.04 47.49 5.49
CA LEU A 196 10.09 46.13 4.97
C LEU A 196 9.24 45.17 5.84
N ASN A 197 7.94 45.07 5.56
CA ASN A 197 7.08 44.04 6.16
C ASN A 197 7.20 42.73 5.39
N LEU A 198 8.01 41.79 5.89
CA LEU A 198 8.03 40.43 5.37
C LEU A 198 6.77 39.68 5.83
N PHE A 199 5.81 39.47 4.93
CA PHE A 199 4.72 38.54 5.18
C PHE A 199 5.28 37.11 5.16
N VAL A 200 5.51 36.53 6.33
CA VAL A 200 5.73 35.09 6.46
C VAL A 200 4.36 34.43 6.59
N VAL A 201 3.83 33.88 5.51
CA VAL A 201 2.68 32.97 5.57
C VAL A 201 3.20 31.64 6.09
N ALA A 202 2.77 31.24 7.29
CA ALA A 202 3.11 29.92 7.81
C ALA A 202 2.56 28.84 6.86
N PRO A 203 3.31 27.75 6.58
CA PRO A 203 2.82 26.68 5.73
C PRO A 203 1.57 26.07 6.37
N GLN A 204 0.50 25.94 5.57
CA GLN A 204 -0.79 25.39 6.02
C GLN A 204 -0.71 23.87 6.29
N PHE A 205 0.29 23.19 5.74
CA PHE A 205 0.48 21.75 5.80
C PHE A 205 1.95 21.43 6.10
N GLU A 206 2.22 20.32 6.78
CA GLU A 206 3.58 19.86 7.10
C GLU A 206 4.26 19.23 5.88
N GLU A 207 3.48 18.48 5.09
CA GLU A 207 3.91 17.88 3.83
C GLU A 207 2.82 18.09 2.77
N ALA A 208 3.23 18.29 1.52
CA ALA A 208 2.36 18.37 0.36
C ALA A 208 3.06 17.80 -0.87
N ASP A 209 2.34 17.01 -1.66
CA ASP A 209 2.86 16.45 -2.91
C ASP A 209 2.59 17.34 -4.12
N SER A 210 3.21 16.98 -5.25
CA SER A 210 2.81 17.50 -6.55
C SER A 210 1.37 17.12 -6.88
N PHE A 211 0.67 18.00 -7.60
CA PHE A 211 -0.68 17.71 -8.08
C PHE A 211 -0.68 16.50 -9.02
N ALA A 212 -1.52 15.53 -8.70
CA ALA A 212 -1.93 14.45 -9.59
C ALA A 212 -3.38 14.72 -10.00
N GLU A 213 -3.62 14.80 -11.32
CA GLU A 213 -4.89 15.27 -11.89
C GLU A 213 -5.25 16.68 -11.37
N GLU A 214 -6.27 16.79 -10.52
CA GLU A 214 -6.78 18.04 -9.95
C GLU A 214 -6.57 18.15 -8.43
N THR A 215 -5.82 17.21 -7.84
CA THR A 215 -5.67 17.10 -6.37
C THR A 215 -4.23 16.90 -5.94
N ALA A 216 -3.90 17.29 -4.72
CA ALA A 216 -2.62 16.97 -4.09
C ALA A 216 -2.86 16.39 -2.69
N ARG A 217 -2.05 15.40 -2.30
CA ARG A 217 -2.04 14.90 -0.93
C ARG A 217 -1.40 15.95 -0.03
N VAL A 218 -1.98 16.14 1.15
CA VAL A 218 -1.44 17.02 2.21
C VAL A 218 -1.45 16.30 3.54
N LYS A 219 -0.54 16.69 4.42
CA LYS A 219 -0.38 16.07 5.73
C LYS A 219 -0.44 17.10 6.86
N ILE A 220 -1.16 16.74 7.93
CA ILE A 220 -1.20 17.46 9.20
C ILE A 220 -1.04 16.42 10.31
N GLY A 221 0.00 16.54 11.13
CA GLY A 221 0.45 15.46 12.02
C GLY A 221 0.73 14.16 11.24
N ASP A 222 0.30 13.03 11.78
CA ASP A 222 0.48 11.71 11.14
C ASP A 222 -0.63 11.32 10.16
N LYS A 223 -1.49 12.26 9.76
CA LYS A 223 -2.66 11.98 8.92
C LYS A 223 -2.58 12.68 7.57
N TRP A 224 -2.94 11.94 6.53
CA TRP A 224 -3.08 12.41 5.16
C TRP A 224 -4.52 12.82 4.84
N GLY A 225 -4.63 13.89 4.06
CA GLY A 225 -5.83 14.41 3.41
C GLY A 225 -5.49 14.92 2.01
N TYR A 226 -6.40 15.66 1.40
CA TYR A 226 -6.26 16.14 0.03
C TYR A 226 -6.75 17.58 -0.13
N ILE A 227 -6.07 18.32 -1.00
CA ILE A 227 -6.46 19.66 -1.46
C ILE A 227 -6.73 19.67 -2.95
N ASP A 228 -7.52 20.64 -3.41
CA ASP A 228 -7.61 21.01 -4.83
C ASP A 228 -6.52 22.03 -5.24
N LYS A 229 -6.48 22.39 -6.53
CA LYS A 229 -5.53 23.38 -7.09
C LYS A 229 -5.63 24.79 -6.48
N THR A 230 -6.71 25.10 -5.76
CA THR A 230 -6.86 26.38 -5.04
C THR A 230 -6.28 26.35 -3.63
N GLY A 231 -5.85 25.18 -3.16
CA GLY A 231 -5.39 24.96 -1.78
C GLY A 231 -6.51 24.61 -0.81
N LYS A 232 -7.75 24.49 -1.29
CA LYS A 232 -8.90 24.13 -0.45
C LYS A 232 -8.86 22.65 -0.14
N ILE A 233 -9.01 22.31 1.14
CA ILE A 233 -9.15 20.93 1.60
C ILE A 233 -10.44 20.34 1.02
N ILE A 234 -10.31 19.26 0.25
CA ILE A 234 -11.43 18.47 -0.31
C ILE A 234 -11.69 17.21 0.51
N VAL A 235 -10.64 16.64 1.11
CA VAL A 235 -10.73 15.52 2.05
C VAL A 235 -9.87 15.86 3.26
N PRO A 236 -10.45 16.03 4.45
CA PRO A 236 -9.71 16.38 5.66
C PRO A 236 -8.61 15.35 5.99
N PRO A 237 -7.47 15.77 6.56
CA PRO A 237 -6.44 14.86 7.05
C PRO A 237 -6.98 13.88 8.11
N GLN A 238 -7.13 12.61 7.73
CA GLN A 238 -7.70 11.57 8.61
C GLN A 238 -7.16 10.16 8.32
N HIS A 239 -6.43 9.97 7.23
CA HIS A 239 -5.94 8.65 6.79
C HIS A 239 -4.48 8.44 7.21
N ASP A 240 -4.11 7.23 7.60
CA ASP A 240 -2.73 6.91 7.96
C ASP A 240 -1.84 6.77 6.72
N GLU A 241 -2.41 6.24 5.64
CA GLU A 241 -1.81 6.20 4.31
C GLU A 241 -2.85 6.63 3.28
N ALA A 242 -2.39 7.29 2.22
CA ALA A 242 -3.24 7.82 1.17
C ALA A 242 -2.44 7.82 -0.13
N ASN A 243 -2.93 7.26 -1.22
CA ASN A 243 -2.32 7.34 -2.55
C ASN A 243 -2.85 8.55 -3.32
N PRO A 244 -2.12 9.12 -4.29
CA PRO A 244 -2.68 10.15 -5.16
C PRO A 244 -3.97 9.67 -5.83
N PHE A 245 -4.91 10.58 -6.09
CA PHE A 245 -6.08 10.26 -6.90
C PHE A 245 -5.64 9.77 -8.29
N SER A 246 -6.28 8.70 -8.74
CA SER A 246 -6.12 8.13 -10.07
C SER A 246 -7.50 7.78 -10.60
N GLU A 247 -7.90 8.41 -11.70
CA GLU A 247 -9.22 8.30 -12.31
C GLU A 247 -10.36 8.65 -11.35
N GLY A 248 -10.18 9.70 -10.55
CA GLY A 248 -11.17 10.18 -9.57
C GLY A 248 -11.35 9.29 -8.33
N ILE A 249 -10.51 8.28 -8.14
CA ILE A 249 -10.52 7.39 -6.97
C ILE A 249 -9.14 7.38 -6.30
N ALA A 250 -9.10 7.42 -4.98
CA ALA A 250 -7.86 7.26 -4.22
C ALA A 250 -7.94 6.04 -3.29
N LEU A 251 -6.84 5.29 -3.21
CA LEU A 251 -6.66 4.25 -2.21
C LEU A 251 -6.16 4.89 -0.91
N VAL A 252 -6.86 4.64 0.19
CA VAL A 252 -6.48 5.10 1.52
C VAL A 252 -6.47 3.96 2.51
N ARG A 253 -5.74 4.13 3.62
CA ARG A 253 -5.66 3.17 4.72
C ARG A 253 -5.86 3.89 6.05
N SER A 254 -6.59 3.23 6.94
CA SER A 254 -6.72 3.63 8.34
C SER A 254 -6.39 2.46 9.25
N TYR A 255 -5.51 2.67 10.21
CA TYR A 255 -5.20 1.71 11.26
C TYR A 255 -6.20 1.90 12.42
N GLN A 256 -6.73 0.81 12.99
CA GLN A 256 -7.49 0.93 14.22
C GLN A 256 -6.53 1.28 15.38
N THR A 257 -6.90 2.27 16.18
CA THR A 257 -6.21 2.67 17.40
C THR A 257 -6.00 1.44 18.30
N GLY A 258 -4.74 1.03 18.48
CA GLY A 258 -4.35 -0.17 19.26
C GLY A 258 -3.73 -1.31 18.44
N SER A 259 -3.75 -1.26 17.10
CA SER A 259 -2.94 -2.15 16.26
C SER A 259 -1.60 -1.49 15.96
N GLU A 260 -0.54 -1.93 16.64
CA GLU A 260 0.83 -1.45 16.40
C GLU A 260 1.21 -1.62 14.92
N LYS A 261 2.01 -0.68 14.40
CA LYS A 261 2.90 -0.89 13.26
C LYS A 261 3.94 -1.96 13.63
N SER A 262 3.51 -3.21 13.81
CA SER A 262 4.44 -4.32 13.88
C SER A 262 4.84 -4.65 12.45
N GLY A 263 5.98 -4.08 12.04
CA GLY A 263 6.86 -4.80 11.14
C GLY A 263 7.19 -6.10 11.85
N ILE A 264 6.47 -7.17 11.51
CA ILE A 264 6.81 -8.51 12.00
C ILE A 264 8.14 -8.85 11.33
N GLU A 265 9.23 -8.57 12.04
CA GLU A 265 10.49 -9.25 11.80
C GLU A 265 10.20 -10.75 11.78
N LEU A 266 10.48 -11.37 10.62
CA LEU A 266 10.46 -12.82 10.47
C LEU A 266 11.49 -13.39 11.45
N ASN A 267 11.02 -13.75 12.63
CA ASN A 267 11.84 -14.43 13.62
C ASN A 267 12.18 -15.81 13.04
N THR A 268 13.43 -15.98 12.64
CA THR A 268 13.95 -17.14 11.90
C THR A 268 14.16 -18.38 12.76
N SER A 269 13.72 -18.38 14.02
CA SER A 269 13.63 -19.60 14.82
C SER A 269 12.38 -20.38 14.41
N THR A 270 12.53 -21.42 13.58
CA THR A 270 11.46 -22.36 13.21
C THR A 270 10.70 -22.83 14.45
N PRO A 271 9.44 -22.41 14.67
CA PRO A 271 8.62 -22.95 15.74
C PRO A 271 8.42 -24.43 15.46
N ASN A 272 8.74 -25.27 16.45
CA ASN A 272 8.48 -26.71 16.40
C ASN A 272 7.02 -26.92 15.99
N ILE A 273 6.79 -27.54 14.83
CA ILE A 273 5.44 -27.74 14.29
C ILE A 273 4.72 -28.70 15.23
N SER A 274 3.64 -28.25 15.88
CA SER A 274 2.77 -29.18 16.58
C SER A 274 2.11 -30.09 15.55
N GLU A 275 2.52 -31.35 15.55
CA GLU A 275 1.89 -32.43 14.79
C GLU A 275 0.41 -32.54 15.19
N ILE A 276 -0.50 -32.53 14.21
CA ILE A 276 -1.94 -32.63 14.50
C ILE A 276 -2.35 -34.09 14.59
N ARG A 277 -2.88 -34.50 15.75
CA ARG A 277 -3.32 -35.87 16.01
C ARG A 277 -4.77 -35.84 16.43
N GLY A 278 -5.63 -35.91 15.43
CA GLY A 278 -7.06 -35.67 15.57
C GLY A 278 -7.91 -36.94 15.57
N VAL A 279 -9.10 -36.84 16.15
CA VAL A 279 -10.16 -37.87 16.01
C VAL A 279 -11.55 -37.23 15.99
N TRP A 280 -12.42 -37.71 15.10
CA TRP A 280 -13.83 -37.33 15.09
C TRP A 280 -14.63 -38.12 16.13
N LEU A 281 -15.50 -37.43 16.86
CA LEU A 281 -16.47 -38.04 17.78
C LEU A 281 -17.86 -37.85 17.22
N THR A 282 -18.50 -38.94 16.80
CA THR A 282 -19.87 -38.94 16.25
C THR A 282 -20.89 -39.24 17.37
N THR A 283 -22.18 -39.00 17.09
CA THR A 283 -23.27 -39.62 17.86
C THR A 283 -23.86 -40.85 17.16
N THR A 284 -23.67 -40.96 15.84
CA THR A 284 -24.06 -42.14 15.05
C THR A 284 -23.05 -43.27 15.27
N ASN A 285 -23.54 -44.46 15.62
CA ASN A 285 -22.72 -45.65 15.92
C ASN A 285 -21.65 -45.44 16.99
N SER A 286 -21.89 -44.50 17.93
CA SER A 286 -20.97 -44.12 19.00
C SER A 286 -21.74 -44.00 20.30
N GLN A 287 -21.09 -44.32 21.42
CA GLN A 287 -21.71 -44.20 22.75
C GLN A 287 -21.13 -43.06 23.59
N VAL A 288 -20.15 -42.32 23.07
CA VAL A 288 -19.41 -41.29 23.82
C VAL A 288 -20.35 -40.28 24.48
N PHE A 289 -21.33 -39.76 23.75
CA PHE A 289 -22.23 -38.69 24.20
C PHE A 289 -23.33 -39.16 25.17
N ASN A 290 -23.52 -40.48 25.33
CA ASN A 290 -24.66 -41.03 26.07
C ASN A 290 -24.63 -40.68 27.57
N SER A 291 -23.46 -40.38 28.14
CA SER A 291 -23.32 -39.97 29.54
C SER A 291 -22.02 -39.22 29.79
N LYS A 292 -21.97 -38.42 30.87
CA LYS A 292 -20.74 -37.75 31.30
C LYS A 292 -19.59 -38.74 31.57
N GLN A 293 -19.91 -39.90 32.14
CA GLN A 293 -18.91 -40.94 32.42
C GLN A 293 -18.23 -41.47 31.15
N LYS A 294 -19.00 -41.69 30.07
CA LYS A 294 -18.44 -42.12 28.78
C LYS A 294 -17.60 -41.03 28.11
N ILE A 295 -17.97 -39.75 28.30
CA ILE A 295 -17.12 -38.62 27.88
C ILE A 295 -15.78 -38.66 28.63
N ILE A 296 -15.81 -38.81 29.97
CA ILE A 296 -14.59 -38.91 30.80
C ILE A 296 -13.68 -40.05 30.32
N GLU A 297 -14.26 -41.24 30.10
CA GLU A 297 -13.53 -42.42 29.62
C GLU A 297 -12.90 -42.18 28.24
N ALA A 298 -13.64 -41.58 27.31
CA ALA A 298 -13.14 -41.24 25.99
C ALA A 298 -11.97 -40.24 26.06
N MET A 299 -12.11 -39.17 26.84
CA MET A 299 -11.06 -38.15 26.96
C MET A 299 -9.78 -38.72 27.58
N ASN A 300 -9.92 -39.50 28.65
CA ASN A 300 -8.78 -40.19 29.27
C ASN A 300 -8.08 -41.12 28.27
N PHE A 301 -8.84 -41.94 27.55
CA PHE A 301 -8.30 -42.86 26.55
C PHE A 301 -7.54 -42.14 25.44
N LEU A 302 -8.12 -41.08 24.88
CA LEU A 302 -7.53 -40.33 23.77
C LEU A 302 -6.24 -39.62 24.17
N ALA A 303 -6.24 -38.95 25.33
CA ALA A 303 -5.03 -38.31 25.86
C ALA A 303 -3.92 -39.34 26.14
N GLN A 304 -4.27 -40.48 26.75
CA GLN A 304 -3.31 -41.58 27.00
C GLN A 304 -2.79 -42.23 25.71
N SER A 305 -3.59 -42.22 24.65
CA SER A 305 -3.20 -42.74 23.33
C SER A 305 -2.37 -41.73 22.53
N GLY A 306 -2.19 -40.49 23.01
CA GLY A 306 -1.31 -39.49 22.42
C GLY A 306 -1.97 -38.55 21.41
N PHE A 307 -3.31 -38.52 21.36
CA PHE A 307 -4.06 -37.50 20.61
C PHE A 307 -3.93 -36.13 21.28
N ASN A 308 -4.09 -35.06 20.51
CA ASN A 308 -4.00 -33.69 21.03
C ASN A 308 -5.19 -32.80 20.64
N VAL A 309 -6.05 -33.23 19.72
CA VAL A 309 -7.27 -32.52 19.36
C VAL A 309 -8.41 -33.48 19.04
N ILE A 310 -9.62 -33.08 19.41
CA ILE A 310 -10.85 -33.83 19.13
C ILE A 310 -11.85 -32.97 18.36
N PHE A 311 -12.68 -33.63 17.56
CA PHE A 311 -13.70 -33.00 16.73
C PHE A 311 -15.09 -33.56 17.07
N PRO A 312 -15.72 -33.11 18.17
CA PRO A 312 -17.04 -33.60 18.57
C PRO A 312 -18.14 -33.03 17.67
N VAL A 313 -19.02 -33.88 17.16
CA VAL A 313 -20.19 -33.43 16.41
C VAL A 313 -21.11 -32.61 17.31
N VAL A 314 -21.55 -31.46 16.80
CA VAL A 314 -22.46 -30.54 17.51
C VAL A 314 -23.66 -30.07 16.70
N TRP A 315 -23.67 -30.33 15.39
CA TRP A 315 -24.78 -30.02 14.49
C TRP A 315 -25.03 -31.17 13.51
N ASN A 316 -26.19 -31.81 13.64
CA ASN A 316 -26.54 -32.98 12.83
C ASN A 316 -28.07 -33.13 12.76
N ASN A 317 -28.57 -33.48 11.57
CA ASN A 317 -29.99 -33.76 11.28
C ASN A 317 -30.96 -32.66 11.76
N GLY A 318 -30.56 -31.40 11.58
CA GLY A 318 -31.36 -30.23 11.94
C GLY A 318 -31.46 -29.96 13.44
N ALA A 319 -30.57 -30.52 14.27
CA ALA A 319 -30.53 -30.28 15.70
C ALA A 319 -29.10 -30.00 16.19
N THR A 320 -28.99 -29.20 17.24
CA THR A 320 -27.74 -28.96 17.98
C THR A 320 -27.57 -29.99 19.10
N PHE A 321 -26.32 -30.34 19.42
CA PHE A 321 -25.96 -31.19 20.58
C PHE A 321 -25.37 -30.37 21.73
N TYR A 322 -25.74 -29.10 21.75
CA TYR A 322 -25.53 -28.13 22.81
C TYR A 322 -26.81 -27.28 22.93
N PRO A 323 -27.11 -26.71 24.10
CA PRO A 323 -28.25 -25.80 24.26
C PRO A 323 -28.10 -24.57 23.36
N SER A 324 -29.01 -24.39 22.41
CA SER A 324 -28.98 -23.31 21.43
C SER A 324 -30.20 -22.42 21.55
N ARG A 325 -29.95 -21.14 21.85
CA ARG A 325 -30.98 -20.10 21.82
C ARG A 325 -31.45 -19.86 20.39
N ILE A 326 -30.54 -19.88 19.42
CA ILE A 326 -30.84 -19.72 18.00
C ILE A 326 -31.83 -20.79 17.53
N MET A 327 -31.59 -22.07 17.87
CA MET A 327 -32.52 -23.14 17.51
C MET A 327 -33.87 -23.01 18.22
N ARG A 328 -33.88 -22.63 19.52
CA ARG A 328 -35.12 -22.44 20.28
C ARG A 328 -35.99 -21.35 19.67
N GLU A 329 -35.41 -20.21 19.33
CA GLU A 329 -36.12 -19.05 18.79
C GLU A 329 -36.62 -19.29 17.36
N ASN A 330 -35.84 -19.97 16.51
CA ASN A 330 -36.20 -20.18 15.11
C ASN A 330 -37.09 -21.42 14.87
N PHE A 331 -36.90 -22.47 15.66
CA PHE A 331 -37.50 -23.79 15.41
C PHE A 331 -38.19 -24.42 16.62
N GLY A 332 -38.23 -23.75 17.78
CA GLY A 332 -38.88 -24.27 18.99
C GLY A 332 -38.17 -25.49 19.59
N LEU A 333 -36.92 -25.75 19.19
CA LEU A 333 -36.09 -26.83 19.73
C LEU A 333 -34.80 -26.21 20.25
N GLU A 334 -34.47 -26.38 21.53
CA GLU A 334 -33.20 -25.87 22.06
C GLU A 334 -32.01 -26.81 21.81
N ILE A 335 -32.25 -28.12 21.86
CA ILE A 335 -31.23 -29.17 21.74
C ILE A 335 -31.91 -30.45 21.26
N ASP A 336 -31.16 -31.37 20.63
CA ASP A 336 -31.63 -32.72 20.31
C ASP A 336 -32.26 -33.42 21.54
N SER A 337 -33.37 -34.14 21.31
CA SER A 337 -34.17 -34.74 22.39
C SER A 337 -33.38 -35.73 23.25
N ARG A 338 -32.30 -36.33 22.72
CA ARG A 338 -31.41 -37.23 23.47
C ARG A 338 -30.67 -36.55 24.61
N PHE A 339 -30.55 -35.22 24.58
CA PHE A 339 -29.70 -34.44 25.49
C PHE A 339 -30.47 -33.43 26.33
N VAL A 340 -31.81 -33.48 26.33
CA VAL A 340 -32.63 -32.60 27.18
C VAL A 340 -32.19 -32.70 28.64
N GLY A 341 -31.91 -31.57 29.27
CA GLY A 341 -31.41 -31.48 30.64
C GLY A 341 -29.89 -31.68 30.80
N ARG A 342 -29.14 -31.80 29.70
CA ARG A 342 -27.67 -31.87 29.68
C ARG A 342 -27.08 -30.88 28.69
N ASP A 343 -25.79 -30.62 28.85
CA ASP A 343 -24.95 -29.90 27.88
C ASP A 343 -23.73 -30.77 27.52
N PRO A 344 -23.87 -31.70 26.55
CA PRO A 344 -22.79 -32.60 26.17
C PRO A 344 -21.54 -31.89 25.66
N LEU A 345 -21.67 -30.76 24.97
CA LEU A 345 -20.52 -29.99 24.48
C LEU A 345 -19.76 -29.38 25.66
N GLY A 346 -20.45 -28.75 26.61
CA GLY A 346 -19.84 -28.21 27.82
C GLY A 346 -19.14 -29.28 28.66
N GLU A 347 -19.75 -30.47 28.76
CA GLU A 347 -19.13 -31.63 29.40
C GLU A 347 -17.85 -32.08 28.68
N ILE A 348 -17.86 -32.16 27.34
CA ILE A 348 -16.68 -32.51 26.54
C ILE A 348 -15.57 -31.47 26.70
N VAL A 349 -15.88 -30.18 26.58
CA VAL A 349 -14.90 -29.09 26.75
C VAL A 349 -14.22 -29.17 28.11
N THR A 350 -15.01 -29.38 29.17
CA THR A 350 -14.50 -29.51 30.53
C THR A 350 -13.54 -30.69 30.67
N GLU A 351 -13.95 -31.88 30.20
CA GLU A 351 -13.16 -33.10 30.38
C GLU A 351 -11.96 -33.18 29.43
N ALA A 352 -12.05 -32.63 28.23
CA ALA A 352 -10.93 -32.52 27.29
C ALA A 352 -9.85 -31.60 27.86
N LYS A 353 -10.24 -30.43 28.40
CA LYS A 353 -9.32 -29.50 29.05
C LYS A 353 -8.58 -30.14 30.24
N ARG A 354 -9.27 -30.95 31.05
CA ARG A 354 -8.68 -31.69 32.18
C ARG A 354 -7.51 -32.58 31.76
N VAL A 355 -7.54 -33.14 30.55
CA VAL A 355 -6.51 -34.05 30.02
C VAL A 355 -5.63 -33.43 28.95
N GLY A 356 -5.73 -32.12 28.72
CA GLY A 356 -4.90 -31.40 27.75
C GLY A 356 -5.25 -31.64 26.28
N LEU A 357 -6.49 -32.03 25.97
CA LEU A 357 -7.00 -32.15 24.61
C LEU A 357 -7.65 -30.84 24.16
N ALA A 358 -7.30 -30.38 22.95
CA ALA A 358 -8.02 -29.30 22.29
C ALA A 358 -9.36 -29.77 21.75
N VAL A 359 -10.37 -28.89 21.74
CA VAL A 359 -11.71 -29.18 21.23
C VAL A 359 -12.03 -28.26 20.05
N ILE A 360 -12.39 -28.85 18.92
CA ILE A 360 -12.86 -28.14 17.73
C ILE A 360 -14.24 -28.70 17.37
N PRO A 361 -15.35 -28.06 17.78
CA PRO A 361 -16.70 -28.56 17.52
C PRO A 361 -16.99 -28.68 16.01
N TRP A 362 -17.60 -29.80 15.63
CA TRP A 362 -17.80 -30.21 14.24
C TRP A 362 -19.28 -30.10 13.82
N PHE A 363 -19.53 -29.32 12.77
CA PHE A 363 -20.85 -29.09 12.19
C PHE A 363 -21.11 -30.02 10.99
N GLU A 364 -21.27 -31.32 11.28
CA GLU A 364 -21.37 -32.41 10.30
C GLU A 364 -22.43 -32.24 9.21
N TYR A 365 -23.62 -31.77 9.55
CA TYR A 365 -24.66 -31.66 8.51
C TYR A 365 -24.47 -30.45 7.62
N GLY A 366 -23.68 -29.44 8.04
CA GLY A 366 -23.52 -28.19 7.31
C GLY A 366 -24.85 -27.66 6.77
N PHE A 367 -24.95 -27.56 5.45
CA PHE A 367 -26.15 -27.12 4.71
C PHE A 367 -27.20 -28.20 4.44
N SER A 368 -26.96 -29.46 4.81
CA SER A 368 -28.00 -30.49 4.78
C SER A 368 -29.02 -30.25 5.89
N SER A 369 -30.31 -30.31 5.54
CA SER A 369 -31.39 -30.13 6.48
C SER A 369 -31.75 -31.40 7.24
N SER A 370 -31.62 -32.56 6.59
CA SER A 370 -31.99 -33.85 7.16
C SER A 370 -31.51 -35.05 6.32
N PHE A 371 -31.61 -36.26 6.86
CA PHE A 371 -31.34 -37.51 6.16
C PHE A 371 -32.62 -38.35 6.02
N ASN A 372 -33.09 -38.56 4.80
CA ASN A 372 -34.33 -39.31 4.49
C ASN A 372 -35.58 -38.81 5.22
N GLN A 373 -35.74 -37.49 5.41
CA GLN A 373 -36.92 -36.91 6.07
C GLN A 373 -37.68 -35.91 5.20
N ASN A 374 -37.38 -35.87 3.90
CA ASN A 374 -38.02 -34.97 2.93
C ASN A 374 -37.91 -33.50 3.37
N GLY A 375 -36.70 -33.11 3.77
CA GLY A 375 -36.36 -31.76 4.20
C GLY A 375 -36.42 -31.54 5.71
N GLY A 376 -37.03 -32.49 6.44
CA GLY A 376 -37.06 -32.51 7.90
C GLY A 376 -37.66 -31.23 8.49
N ARG A 377 -37.32 -30.97 9.76
CA ARG A 377 -37.90 -29.84 10.51
C ARG A 377 -37.59 -28.47 9.91
N LEU A 378 -36.38 -28.30 9.36
CA LEU A 378 -35.92 -26.99 8.90
C LEU A 378 -36.73 -26.56 7.68
N ILE A 379 -36.83 -27.42 6.67
CA ILE A 379 -37.56 -27.10 5.43
C ILE A 379 -39.08 -27.17 5.66
N THR A 380 -39.57 -28.02 6.56
CA THR A 380 -41.00 -28.00 6.92
C THR A 380 -41.40 -26.66 7.54
N LYS A 381 -40.56 -26.08 8.40
CA LYS A 381 -40.82 -24.78 9.02
C LYS A 381 -40.51 -23.60 8.09
N LYS A 382 -39.52 -23.75 7.22
CA LYS A 382 -39.03 -22.73 6.28
C LYS A 382 -38.94 -23.33 4.86
N PRO A 383 -40.06 -23.50 4.14
CA PRO A 383 -40.07 -24.16 2.82
C PRO A 383 -39.21 -23.46 1.76
N ASP A 384 -39.09 -22.13 1.86
CA ASP A 384 -38.28 -21.32 0.94
C ASP A 384 -36.77 -21.54 1.07
N TRP A 385 -36.33 -22.17 2.18
CA TRP A 385 -34.94 -22.54 2.38
C TRP A 385 -34.56 -23.82 1.62
N ALA A 386 -35.50 -24.50 0.96
CA ALA A 386 -35.21 -25.72 0.22
C ALA A 386 -34.28 -25.47 -0.98
N GLY A 387 -33.17 -26.19 -1.04
CA GLY A 387 -32.39 -26.31 -2.26
C GLY A 387 -33.23 -27.00 -3.34
N ARG A 388 -33.10 -26.56 -4.59
CA ARG A 388 -33.87 -27.11 -5.72
C ARG A 388 -32.96 -27.64 -6.81
N ASP A 389 -33.32 -28.80 -7.36
CA ASP A 389 -32.76 -29.30 -8.60
C ASP A 389 -33.40 -28.65 -9.82
N ILE A 390 -32.90 -28.95 -11.02
CA ILE A 390 -33.38 -28.36 -12.28
C ILE A 390 -34.87 -28.64 -12.57
N THR A 391 -35.46 -29.67 -11.98
CA THR A 391 -36.87 -30.00 -12.13
C THR A 391 -37.77 -29.29 -11.11
N GLY A 392 -37.18 -28.52 -10.19
CA GLY A 392 -37.89 -27.84 -9.11
C GLY A 392 -38.15 -28.72 -7.88
N ASN A 393 -37.65 -29.96 -7.87
CA ASN A 393 -37.79 -30.85 -6.73
C ASN A 393 -36.84 -30.46 -5.59
N LEU A 394 -37.17 -30.90 -4.37
CA LEU A 394 -36.25 -30.75 -3.23
C LEU A 394 -34.94 -31.45 -3.54
N LEU A 395 -33.83 -30.72 -3.41
CA LEU A 395 -32.50 -31.22 -3.70
C LEU A 395 -32.13 -32.34 -2.73
N LYS A 396 -31.85 -33.52 -3.31
CA LYS A 396 -31.44 -34.72 -2.58
C LYS A 396 -30.19 -35.34 -3.21
N LYS A 397 -29.22 -35.72 -2.38
CA LYS A 397 -28.03 -36.50 -2.79
C LYS A 397 -27.59 -37.41 -1.67
N ASN A 398 -27.35 -38.70 -1.98
CA ASN A 398 -26.96 -39.72 -0.99
C ASN A 398 -27.90 -39.75 0.23
N ASN A 399 -29.21 -39.66 0.00
CA ASN A 399 -30.26 -39.60 1.02
C ASN A 399 -30.30 -38.34 1.92
N PHE A 400 -29.37 -37.41 1.73
CA PHE A 400 -29.42 -36.10 2.40
C PHE A 400 -30.33 -35.15 1.63
N ASP A 401 -31.20 -34.46 2.36
CA ASP A 401 -31.99 -33.33 1.89
C ASP A 401 -31.21 -32.03 2.16
N TRP A 402 -31.29 -31.05 1.26
CA TRP A 402 -30.42 -29.88 1.28
C TRP A 402 -31.19 -28.56 1.36
N MET A 403 -30.68 -27.65 2.18
CA MET A 403 -31.07 -26.24 2.14
C MET A 403 -30.38 -25.53 0.97
N ASN A 404 -30.92 -24.40 0.52
CA ASN A 404 -30.28 -23.53 -0.45
C ASN A 404 -29.07 -22.85 0.20
N ALA A 405 -27.88 -23.38 -0.03
CA ALA A 405 -26.63 -22.84 0.52
C ALA A 405 -26.26 -21.45 -0.01
N PHE A 406 -26.95 -20.94 -1.04
CA PHE A 406 -26.77 -19.59 -1.57
C PHE A 406 -27.73 -18.57 -0.97
N ASP A 407 -28.73 -19.01 -0.20
CA ASP A 407 -29.70 -18.12 0.43
C ASP A 407 -29.06 -17.42 1.65
N PRO A 408 -29.05 -16.07 1.70
CA PRO A 408 -28.45 -15.33 2.80
C PRO A 408 -29.05 -15.65 4.17
N GLU A 409 -30.33 -16.01 4.27
CA GLU A 409 -30.95 -16.40 5.54
C GLU A 409 -30.41 -17.73 6.05
N VAL A 410 -30.24 -18.71 5.15
CA VAL A 410 -29.66 -20.02 5.48
C VAL A 410 -28.21 -19.87 5.92
N GLN A 411 -27.43 -19.07 5.19
CA GLN A 411 -26.04 -18.75 5.52
C GLN A 411 -25.93 -18.07 6.89
N THR A 412 -26.77 -17.06 7.15
CA THR A 412 -26.80 -16.34 8.42
C THR A 412 -27.15 -17.28 9.56
N PHE A 413 -28.16 -18.13 9.39
CA PHE A 413 -28.57 -19.11 10.40
C PHE A 413 -27.43 -20.04 10.82
N LEU A 414 -26.75 -20.69 9.85
CA LEU A 414 -25.63 -21.59 10.16
C LEU A 414 -24.44 -20.85 10.78
N LEU A 415 -24.11 -19.65 10.29
CA LEU A 415 -23.09 -18.81 10.89
C LEU A 415 -23.43 -18.49 12.35
N SER A 416 -24.67 -18.08 12.64
CA SER A 416 -25.12 -17.76 14.00
C SER A 416 -25.01 -18.96 14.96
N LEU A 417 -25.27 -20.19 14.51
CA LEU A 417 -25.04 -21.38 15.34
C LEU A 417 -23.56 -21.55 15.70
N MET A 418 -22.65 -21.37 14.75
CA MET A 418 -21.21 -21.47 15.01
C MET A 418 -20.71 -20.34 15.90
N LEU A 419 -21.20 -19.10 15.70
CA LEU A 419 -20.87 -17.96 16.55
C LEU A 419 -21.38 -18.15 17.99
N GLU A 420 -22.56 -18.75 18.18
CA GLU A 420 -23.09 -19.10 19.50
C GLU A 420 -22.15 -20.07 20.23
N VAL A 421 -21.61 -21.08 19.54
CA VAL A 421 -20.61 -21.99 20.12
C VAL A 421 -19.32 -21.25 20.46
N ILE A 422 -18.83 -20.38 19.58
CA ILE A 422 -17.61 -19.60 19.79
C ILE A 422 -17.73 -18.67 21.01
N GLN A 423 -18.90 -18.09 21.25
CA GLN A 423 -19.14 -17.16 22.35
C GLN A 423 -19.31 -17.86 23.70
N ASN A 424 -19.83 -19.10 23.69
CA ASN A 424 -20.27 -19.77 24.91
C ASN A 424 -19.28 -20.82 25.45
N TYR A 425 -18.31 -21.28 24.64
CA TYR A 425 -17.42 -22.38 25.00
C TYR A 425 -15.94 -22.05 24.83
N ASP A 426 -15.10 -22.54 25.75
CA ASP A 426 -13.63 -22.46 25.68
C ASP A 426 -13.08 -23.52 24.72
N ILE A 427 -13.09 -23.19 23.42
CA ILE A 427 -12.73 -24.09 22.33
C ILE A 427 -11.48 -23.60 21.59
N ALA A 428 -10.80 -24.52 20.91
CA ALA A 428 -9.60 -24.23 20.13
C ALA A 428 -9.91 -23.76 18.70
N GLY A 429 -11.13 -23.99 18.23
CA GLY A 429 -11.52 -23.71 16.85
C GLY A 429 -12.94 -24.17 16.53
N ILE A 430 -13.30 -24.12 15.25
CA ILE A 430 -14.57 -24.63 14.70
C ILE A 430 -14.30 -25.46 13.43
N GLN A 431 -15.12 -26.49 13.17
CA GLN A 431 -14.98 -27.31 11.97
C GLN A 431 -16.29 -27.45 11.17
N GLY A 432 -16.21 -27.26 9.85
CA GLY A 432 -17.17 -27.78 8.86
C GLY A 432 -16.62 -29.00 8.09
N ASP A 433 -17.45 -29.77 7.39
CA ASP A 433 -17.04 -31.01 6.69
C ASP A 433 -17.40 -31.05 5.19
N ASP A 434 -17.63 -32.24 4.64
CA ASP A 434 -18.07 -32.46 3.27
C ASP A 434 -19.46 -31.89 2.96
N ARG A 435 -20.14 -31.28 3.94
CA ARG A 435 -21.41 -30.54 3.78
C ARG A 435 -21.30 -29.05 4.12
N PHE A 436 -20.11 -28.53 4.41
CA PHE A 436 -19.90 -27.12 4.77
C PHE A 436 -18.56 -26.51 4.28
N PRO A 437 -18.58 -25.35 3.60
CA PRO A 437 -19.68 -24.93 2.75
C PRO A 437 -19.80 -25.91 1.59
N ALA A 438 -21.02 -26.34 1.27
CA ALA A 438 -21.25 -27.30 0.19
C ALA A 438 -22.69 -27.21 -0.30
N LEU A 439 -22.89 -27.59 -1.56
CA LEU A 439 -24.19 -27.92 -2.11
C LEU A 439 -24.00 -28.93 -3.25
N PRO A 440 -24.83 -29.98 -3.36
CA PRO A 440 -24.78 -30.88 -4.51
C PRO A 440 -24.77 -30.11 -5.84
N SER A 441 -23.92 -30.53 -6.76
CA SER A 441 -23.79 -29.91 -8.09
C SER A 441 -25.12 -29.83 -8.86
N GLU A 442 -26.05 -30.72 -8.56
CA GLU A 442 -27.40 -30.82 -9.11
C GLU A 442 -28.34 -29.71 -8.62
N GLY A 443 -27.96 -28.97 -7.57
CA GLY A 443 -28.74 -27.91 -6.93
C GLY A 443 -28.62 -26.51 -7.55
N GLY A 444 -29.15 -25.50 -6.88
CA GLY A 444 -29.00 -24.09 -7.29
C GLY A 444 -29.95 -23.65 -8.42
N TYR A 445 -30.98 -24.43 -8.72
CA TYR A 445 -32.01 -24.10 -9.69
C TYR A 445 -33.27 -23.49 -9.05
N ASP A 446 -33.18 -23.05 -7.79
CA ASP A 446 -34.24 -22.28 -7.15
C ASP A 446 -34.36 -20.88 -7.78
N ALA A 447 -35.56 -20.29 -7.70
CA ALA A 447 -35.88 -19.04 -8.40
C ALA A 447 -34.93 -17.87 -8.04
N LYS A 448 -34.47 -17.78 -6.78
CA LYS A 448 -33.56 -16.72 -6.34
C LYS A 448 -32.19 -16.87 -6.99
N THR A 449 -31.63 -18.08 -6.97
CA THR A 449 -30.32 -18.37 -7.56
C THR A 449 -30.33 -18.21 -9.08
N VAL A 450 -31.39 -18.69 -9.75
CA VAL A 450 -31.56 -18.54 -11.21
C VAL A 450 -31.67 -17.06 -11.60
N ALA A 451 -32.47 -16.27 -10.89
CA ALA A 451 -32.59 -14.83 -11.15
C ALA A 451 -31.26 -14.10 -10.96
N ARG A 452 -30.48 -14.46 -9.92
CA ARG A 452 -29.15 -13.90 -9.67
C ARG A 452 -28.19 -14.20 -10.81
N TYR A 453 -28.18 -15.44 -11.32
CA TYR A 453 -27.34 -15.82 -12.46
C TYR A 453 -27.73 -15.05 -13.74
N PHE A 454 -29.02 -14.96 -14.03
CA PHE A 454 -29.52 -14.20 -15.18
C PHE A 454 -29.15 -12.72 -15.10
N GLN A 455 -29.26 -12.11 -13.92
CA GLN A 455 -28.87 -10.71 -13.71
C GLN A 455 -27.38 -10.48 -14.00
N GLN A 456 -26.52 -11.46 -13.66
CA GLN A 456 -25.07 -11.32 -13.81
C GLN A 456 -24.58 -11.61 -15.23
N PHE A 457 -25.19 -12.55 -15.94
CA PHE A 457 -24.71 -13.02 -17.25
C PHE A 457 -25.67 -12.78 -18.40
N ASN A 458 -26.85 -12.21 -18.14
CA ASN A 458 -27.93 -12.00 -19.11
C ASN A 458 -28.32 -13.27 -19.89
N GLN A 459 -28.24 -14.42 -19.22
CA GLN A 459 -28.56 -15.74 -19.77
C GLN A 459 -29.07 -16.66 -18.66
N ASN A 460 -29.91 -17.64 -19.01
CA ASN A 460 -30.35 -18.67 -18.07
C ASN A 460 -29.21 -19.64 -17.73
N PRO A 461 -29.21 -20.27 -16.55
CA PRO A 461 -28.23 -21.29 -16.22
C PRO A 461 -28.34 -22.50 -17.16
N PRO A 462 -27.21 -23.15 -17.47
CA PRO A 462 -27.19 -24.32 -18.33
C PRO A 462 -27.91 -25.52 -17.70
N THR A 463 -28.39 -26.41 -18.56
CA THR A 463 -29.06 -27.65 -18.11
C THR A 463 -28.10 -28.69 -17.55
N ASN A 464 -26.83 -28.65 -17.96
CA ASN A 464 -25.77 -29.45 -17.37
C ASN A 464 -25.33 -28.82 -16.03
N PRO A 465 -25.58 -29.47 -14.87
CA PRO A 465 -25.17 -28.95 -13.58
C PRO A 465 -23.65 -28.80 -13.43
N LYS A 466 -22.87 -29.52 -14.25
CA LYS A 466 -21.40 -29.50 -14.24
C LYS A 466 -20.80 -28.69 -15.39
N ASP A 467 -21.61 -27.88 -16.08
CA ASP A 467 -21.08 -26.85 -16.96
C ASP A 467 -20.05 -25.99 -16.22
N SER A 468 -18.91 -25.69 -16.84
CA SER A 468 -17.78 -25.08 -16.16
C SER A 468 -18.09 -23.69 -15.57
N GLN A 469 -18.88 -22.86 -16.28
CA GLN A 469 -19.23 -21.52 -15.79
C GLN A 469 -20.22 -21.65 -14.63
N TRP A 470 -21.23 -22.51 -14.78
CA TRP A 470 -22.27 -22.70 -13.76
C TRP A 470 -21.75 -23.37 -12.48
N LEU A 471 -20.89 -24.37 -12.61
CA LEU A 471 -20.24 -25.07 -11.51
C LEU A 471 -19.35 -24.09 -10.74
N GLN A 472 -18.46 -23.38 -11.43
CA GLN A 472 -17.53 -22.47 -10.76
C GLN A 472 -18.25 -21.27 -10.14
N TRP A 473 -19.22 -20.66 -10.84
CA TRP A 473 -19.96 -19.52 -10.29
C TRP A 473 -20.64 -19.84 -8.96
N ARG A 474 -21.28 -21.01 -8.85
CA ARG A 474 -21.89 -21.44 -7.59
C ARG A 474 -20.87 -21.80 -6.52
N ALA A 475 -19.76 -22.42 -6.88
CA ALA A 475 -18.66 -22.65 -5.93
C ALA A 475 -18.10 -21.31 -5.40
N ASP A 476 -18.01 -20.28 -6.24
CA ASP A 476 -17.56 -18.94 -5.84
C ASP A 476 -18.53 -18.28 -4.86
N LEU A 477 -19.85 -18.48 -5.00
CA LEU A 477 -20.82 -18.03 -4.00
C LEU A 477 -20.58 -18.67 -2.62
N LEU A 478 -20.19 -19.95 -2.58
CA LEU A 478 -19.83 -20.62 -1.33
C LEU A 478 -18.49 -20.14 -0.77
N ASN A 479 -17.52 -19.85 -1.65
CA ASN A 479 -16.23 -19.27 -1.27
C ASN A 479 -16.40 -17.87 -0.65
N ASP A 480 -17.35 -17.09 -1.15
CA ASP A 480 -17.69 -15.76 -0.61
C ASP A 480 -18.35 -15.87 0.76
N PHE A 481 -19.27 -16.82 0.93
CA PHE A 481 -19.79 -17.15 2.25
C PHE A 481 -18.68 -17.57 3.22
N LEU A 482 -17.75 -18.43 2.78
CA LEU A 482 -16.63 -18.86 3.62
C LEU A 482 -15.70 -17.70 3.99
N THR A 483 -15.54 -16.73 3.09
CA THR A 483 -14.79 -15.50 3.36
C THR A 483 -15.44 -14.69 4.47
N ASN A 484 -16.76 -14.47 4.40
CA ASN A 484 -17.50 -13.79 5.45
C ASN A 484 -17.46 -14.58 6.77
N PHE A 485 -17.68 -15.89 6.71
CA PHE A 485 -17.58 -16.80 7.85
C PHE A 485 -16.25 -16.68 8.57
N TYR A 486 -15.14 -16.75 7.82
CA TYR A 486 -13.80 -16.61 8.37
C TYR A 486 -13.62 -15.28 9.10
N GLN A 487 -14.09 -14.18 8.50
CA GLN A 487 -13.96 -12.84 9.06
C GLN A 487 -14.76 -12.64 10.34
N GLU A 488 -16.01 -13.11 10.39
CA GLU A 488 -16.83 -12.98 11.60
C GLU A 488 -16.23 -13.72 12.80
N ILE A 489 -15.57 -14.86 12.55
CA ILE A 489 -14.89 -15.61 13.61
C ILE A 489 -13.66 -14.86 14.14
N ILE A 490 -12.76 -14.43 13.25
CA ILE A 490 -11.51 -13.78 13.70
C ILE A 490 -11.76 -12.40 14.33
N LYS A 491 -12.88 -11.74 14.00
CA LYS A 491 -13.31 -10.51 14.69
C LYS A 491 -13.60 -10.74 16.17
N ILE A 492 -14.12 -11.93 16.51
CA ILE A 492 -14.42 -12.31 17.89
C ILE A 492 -13.16 -12.80 18.59
N ASN A 493 -12.44 -13.74 17.96
CA ASN A 493 -11.21 -14.28 18.51
C ASN A 493 -10.24 -14.67 17.38
N PRO A 494 -9.17 -13.88 17.15
CA PRO A 494 -8.22 -14.14 16.08
C PRO A 494 -7.35 -15.37 16.30
N ASN A 495 -7.38 -15.99 17.49
CA ASN A 495 -6.63 -17.22 17.79
C ASN A 495 -7.38 -18.51 17.47
N LEU A 496 -8.68 -18.44 17.15
CA LEU A 496 -9.47 -19.63 16.83
C LEU A 496 -9.06 -20.25 15.48
N VAL A 497 -8.86 -21.56 15.50
CA VAL A 497 -8.56 -22.37 14.32
C VAL A 497 -9.85 -22.61 13.53
N ILE A 498 -9.84 -22.27 12.24
CA ILE A 498 -10.92 -22.60 11.31
C ILE A 498 -10.49 -23.82 10.51
N SER A 499 -11.20 -24.92 10.70
CA SER A 499 -10.90 -26.23 10.12
C SER A 499 -12.01 -26.65 9.15
N LEU A 500 -11.65 -27.28 8.03
CA LEU A 500 -12.63 -27.83 7.06
C LEU A 500 -12.23 -29.23 6.62
N ALA A 501 -13.19 -30.15 6.52
CA ALA A 501 -12.96 -31.55 6.14
C ALA A 501 -13.68 -31.96 4.85
N PRO A 502 -13.29 -31.42 3.67
CA PRO A 502 -13.99 -31.66 2.42
C PRO A 502 -13.70 -33.04 1.83
N SER A 503 -14.51 -33.43 0.85
CA SER A 503 -14.15 -34.52 -0.06
C SER A 503 -12.91 -34.17 -0.90
N PRO A 504 -12.08 -35.16 -1.34
CA PRO A 504 -10.86 -34.89 -2.08
C PRO A 504 -11.09 -34.07 -3.38
N TYR A 505 -10.21 -33.12 -3.66
CA TYR A 505 -10.22 -32.34 -4.91
C TYR A 505 -9.74 -33.20 -6.11
N PRO A 506 -10.29 -32.99 -7.33
CA PRO A 506 -11.37 -32.07 -7.72
C PRO A 506 -12.79 -32.64 -7.52
N TRP A 507 -12.92 -33.86 -7.00
CA TRP A 507 -14.23 -34.51 -6.85
C TRP A 507 -15.18 -33.71 -5.94
N GLY A 508 -14.68 -33.16 -4.83
CA GLY A 508 -15.46 -32.29 -3.94
C GLY A 508 -16.04 -31.06 -4.66
N LEU A 509 -15.29 -30.45 -5.57
CA LEU A 509 -15.77 -29.34 -6.41
C LEU A 509 -16.86 -29.83 -7.38
N GLN A 510 -16.60 -30.93 -8.09
CA GLN A 510 -17.49 -31.44 -9.12
C GLN A 510 -18.82 -31.95 -8.58
N GLU A 511 -18.85 -32.49 -7.36
CA GLU A 511 -20.04 -33.13 -6.80
C GLU A 511 -20.76 -32.27 -5.76
N TYR A 512 -20.04 -31.40 -5.06
CA TYR A 512 -20.52 -30.66 -3.89
C TYR A 512 -20.13 -29.18 -3.88
N LEU A 513 -19.56 -28.68 -4.98
CA LEU A 513 -19.11 -27.29 -5.11
C LEU A 513 -18.04 -26.89 -4.06
N GLN A 514 -17.36 -27.87 -3.48
CA GLN A 514 -16.28 -27.64 -2.50
C GLN A 514 -14.95 -27.34 -3.20
N ASP A 515 -14.70 -26.05 -3.45
CA ASP A 515 -13.46 -25.58 -4.06
C ASP A 515 -12.32 -25.43 -3.03
N SER A 516 -11.88 -26.56 -2.49
CA SER A 516 -10.83 -26.60 -1.46
C SER A 516 -9.48 -26.02 -1.90
N GLN A 517 -9.21 -25.99 -3.21
CA GLN A 517 -8.08 -25.25 -3.77
C GLN A 517 -8.24 -23.75 -3.50
N SER A 518 -9.36 -23.17 -3.96
CA SER A 518 -9.68 -21.75 -3.75
C SER A 518 -9.67 -21.36 -2.27
N TRP A 519 -10.16 -22.22 -1.38
CA TRP A 519 -10.12 -21.95 0.06
C TRP A 519 -8.70 -21.77 0.59
N SER A 520 -7.78 -22.63 0.19
CA SER A 520 -6.39 -22.60 0.64
C SER A 520 -5.61 -21.48 -0.04
N ASP A 521 -5.91 -21.23 -1.31
CA ASP A 521 -5.36 -20.16 -2.12
C ASP A 521 -5.75 -18.77 -1.59
N ARG A 522 -7.00 -18.60 -1.16
CA ARG A 522 -7.51 -17.36 -0.54
C ARG A 522 -7.27 -17.29 0.97
N GLY A 523 -6.65 -18.31 1.58
CA GLY A 523 -6.45 -18.38 3.03
C GLY A 523 -7.76 -18.28 3.82
N LEU A 524 -8.76 -19.08 3.48
CA LEU A 524 -10.09 -19.10 4.10
C LEU A 524 -10.25 -20.19 5.17
N LEU A 525 -9.15 -20.81 5.58
CA LEU A 525 -9.06 -21.84 6.61
C LEU A 525 -7.64 -21.85 7.18
N ASP A 526 -7.48 -22.47 8.34
CA ASP A 526 -6.19 -22.71 8.99
C ASP A 526 -5.75 -24.18 8.87
N LEU A 527 -6.71 -25.12 8.94
CA LEU A 527 -6.49 -26.56 8.77
C LEU A 527 -7.48 -27.13 7.74
N ILE A 528 -7.00 -28.00 6.86
CA ILE A 528 -7.83 -28.73 5.90
C ILE A 528 -7.64 -30.24 6.04
N HIS A 529 -8.75 -30.98 6.03
CA HIS A 529 -8.79 -32.42 6.25
C HIS A 529 -9.43 -33.16 5.07
N PRO A 530 -8.76 -33.27 3.90
CA PRO A 530 -9.30 -34.05 2.80
C PRO A 530 -9.57 -35.49 3.24
N GLN A 531 -10.78 -35.99 3.00
CA GLN A 531 -11.21 -37.31 3.45
C GLN A 531 -10.59 -38.43 2.56
N LEU A 532 -9.38 -38.88 2.89
CA LEU A 532 -8.62 -39.89 2.14
C LEU A 532 -9.04 -41.32 2.51
N TYR A 533 -10.34 -41.60 2.43
CA TYR A 533 -10.94 -42.85 2.89
C TYR A 533 -10.65 -43.99 1.91
N ARG A 534 -9.44 -44.55 1.99
CA ARG A 534 -8.96 -45.70 1.22
C ARG A 534 -8.71 -46.89 2.14
N ARG A 535 -8.87 -48.09 1.60
CA ARG A 535 -8.78 -49.37 2.35
C ARG A 535 -7.49 -50.13 2.07
N ASP A 536 -6.60 -49.53 1.29
CA ASP A 536 -5.32 -50.06 0.86
C ASP A 536 -4.29 -48.93 0.76
N PHE A 537 -3.02 -49.28 0.96
CA PHE A 537 -1.94 -48.28 1.01
C PHE A 537 -1.68 -47.63 -0.36
N ALA A 538 -1.83 -48.37 -1.46
CA ALA A 538 -1.57 -47.85 -2.80
C ALA A 538 -2.56 -46.73 -3.16
N GLY A 539 -3.85 -46.92 -2.88
CA GLY A 539 -4.88 -45.91 -3.08
C GLY A 539 -4.70 -44.70 -2.16
N TYR A 540 -4.29 -44.92 -0.90
CA TYR A 540 -3.98 -43.83 0.03
C TYR A 540 -2.79 -42.99 -0.48
N LYS A 541 -1.69 -43.65 -0.83
CA LYS A 541 -0.48 -43.05 -1.40
C LYS A 541 -0.78 -42.21 -2.63
N GLN A 542 -1.58 -42.72 -3.57
CA GLN A 542 -1.95 -41.98 -4.79
C GLN A 542 -2.68 -40.67 -4.48
N LEU A 543 -3.55 -40.66 -3.47
CA LEU A 543 -4.23 -39.42 -3.08
C LEU A 543 -3.27 -38.45 -2.40
N VAL A 544 -2.43 -38.90 -1.48
CA VAL A 544 -1.41 -38.04 -0.86
C VAL A 544 -0.49 -37.43 -1.91
N ASP A 545 -0.02 -38.23 -2.88
CA ASP A 545 0.82 -37.74 -3.98
C ASP A 545 0.10 -36.67 -4.80
N ARG A 546 -1.19 -36.83 -5.08
CA ARG A 546 -1.99 -35.81 -5.74
C ARG A 546 -2.08 -34.53 -4.93
N LEU A 547 -2.39 -34.62 -3.62
CA LEU A 547 -2.47 -33.43 -2.77
C LEU A 547 -1.15 -32.64 -2.79
N VAL A 548 -0.02 -33.35 -2.69
CA VAL A 548 1.31 -32.72 -2.59
C VAL A 548 1.85 -32.23 -3.92
N ASN A 549 1.62 -32.96 -5.01
CA ASN A 549 2.22 -32.64 -6.31
C ASN A 549 1.33 -31.75 -7.18
N GLU A 550 0.01 -31.76 -6.96
CA GLU A 550 -0.96 -31.14 -7.88
C GLU A 550 -1.85 -30.08 -7.21
N GLN A 551 -2.10 -30.18 -5.90
CA GLN A 551 -3.06 -29.30 -5.21
C GLN A 551 -2.38 -28.21 -4.35
N PHE A 552 -1.49 -28.60 -3.44
CA PHE A 552 -0.94 -27.69 -2.44
C PHE A 552 0.50 -27.31 -2.69
N THR A 553 0.80 -26.02 -2.51
CA THR A 553 2.18 -25.53 -2.51
C THR A 553 2.93 -25.94 -1.24
N PRO A 554 4.28 -25.98 -1.25
CA PRO A 554 5.08 -26.25 -0.05
C PRO A 554 4.73 -25.36 1.15
N GLN A 555 4.29 -24.12 0.91
CA GLN A 555 3.86 -23.17 1.95
C GLN A 555 2.49 -23.53 2.54
N GLN A 556 1.60 -24.16 1.76
CA GLN A 556 0.26 -24.59 2.20
C GLN A 556 0.27 -25.98 2.85
N LEU A 557 1.23 -26.85 2.51
CA LEU A 557 1.32 -28.23 3.03
C LEU A 557 1.20 -28.36 4.56
N PRO A 558 1.77 -27.47 5.40
CA PRO A 558 1.61 -27.57 6.85
C PRO A 558 0.17 -27.47 7.36
N SER A 559 -0.76 -26.91 6.57
CA SER A 559 -2.19 -26.83 6.90
C SER A 559 -2.99 -28.07 6.48
N VAL A 560 -2.38 -28.97 5.68
CA VAL A 560 -3.04 -30.17 5.16
C VAL A 560 -2.88 -31.30 6.16
N ILE A 561 -4.00 -31.81 6.70
CA ILE A 561 -4.04 -32.84 7.74
C ILE A 561 -5.05 -33.93 7.32
N PRO A 562 -4.66 -34.93 6.51
CA PRO A 562 -5.55 -35.90 5.89
C PRO A 562 -6.47 -36.64 6.87
N GLY A 563 -7.73 -36.85 6.45
CA GLY A 563 -8.67 -37.73 7.14
C GLY A 563 -8.43 -39.19 6.78
N ILE A 564 -8.21 -40.06 7.77
CA ILE A 564 -7.98 -41.50 7.57
C ILE A 564 -9.19 -42.29 8.07
N LEU A 565 -9.76 -43.13 7.20
CA LEU A 565 -10.85 -44.03 7.57
C LEU A 565 -10.30 -45.23 8.32
N ILE A 566 -10.58 -45.31 9.61
CA ILE A 566 -10.20 -46.48 10.43
C ILE A 566 -11.36 -47.46 10.61
N LYS A 567 -12.61 -46.99 10.47
CA LYS A 567 -13.80 -47.80 10.69
C LYS A 567 -15.00 -47.34 9.86
N VAL A 568 -15.66 -48.28 9.18
CA VAL A 568 -17.05 -48.12 8.70
C VAL A 568 -17.71 -49.49 8.53
N SER A 569 -18.96 -49.67 8.96
CA SER A 569 -19.68 -50.94 8.87
C SER A 569 -18.86 -52.12 9.42
N SER A 570 -18.45 -53.08 8.58
CA SER A 570 -17.55 -54.19 8.93
C SER A 570 -16.06 -53.92 8.66
N TYR A 571 -15.73 -52.89 7.89
CA TYR A 571 -14.35 -52.56 7.55
C TYR A 571 -13.60 -51.98 8.76
N ARG A 572 -12.39 -52.48 8.99
CA ARG A 572 -11.42 -51.99 9.98
C ARG A 572 -10.06 -51.87 9.32
N ILE A 573 -9.36 -50.77 9.61
CA ILE A 573 -7.96 -50.62 9.20
C ILE A 573 -7.07 -51.53 10.04
N THR A 574 -6.03 -52.11 9.46
CA THR A 574 -5.02 -52.85 10.23
C THR A 574 -4.00 -51.89 10.85
N PRO A 575 -3.34 -52.27 11.97
CA PRO A 575 -2.26 -51.48 12.53
C PRO A 575 -1.15 -51.13 11.52
N GLU A 576 -0.80 -52.08 10.65
CA GLU A 576 0.26 -51.91 9.64
C GLU A 576 -0.13 -50.85 8.62
N LEU A 577 -1.36 -50.91 8.09
CA LEU A 577 -1.84 -49.94 7.12
C LEU A 577 -1.96 -48.52 7.72
N LEU A 578 -2.38 -48.43 8.98
CA LEU A 578 -2.45 -47.15 9.70
C LEU A 578 -1.05 -46.54 9.85
N LEU A 579 -0.07 -47.31 10.34
CA LEU A 579 1.31 -46.82 10.51
C LEU A 579 1.97 -46.47 9.18
N GLN A 580 1.74 -47.27 8.12
CA GLN A 580 2.24 -46.95 6.78
C GLN A 580 1.67 -45.63 6.27
N SER A 581 0.36 -45.40 6.45
CA SER A 581 -0.30 -44.15 6.03
C SER A 581 0.26 -42.93 6.77
N ILE A 582 0.44 -43.03 8.09
CA ILE A 582 1.01 -41.96 8.92
C ILE A 582 2.46 -41.68 8.53
N GLN A 583 3.28 -42.72 8.39
CA GLN A 583 4.68 -42.56 7.97
C GLN A 583 4.76 -41.88 6.59
N TYR A 584 3.92 -42.30 5.65
CA TYR A 584 3.89 -41.71 4.32
C TYR A 584 3.49 -40.24 4.33
N ASN A 585 2.54 -39.83 5.18
CA ASN A 585 2.24 -38.41 5.38
C ASN A 585 3.51 -37.64 5.79
N ARG A 586 4.24 -38.13 6.79
CA ARG A 586 5.47 -37.48 7.28
C ARG A 586 6.55 -37.41 6.20
N ASP A 587 6.75 -38.47 5.43
CA ASP A 587 7.71 -38.52 4.32
C ASP A 587 7.40 -37.50 3.21
N ARG A 588 6.12 -37.09 3.09
CA ARG A 588 5.63 -36.11 2.12
C ARG A 588 5.48 -34.69 2.70
N GLY A 589 5.98 -34.45 3.91
CA GLY A 589 5.95 -33.14 4.56
C GLY A 589 4.62 -32.78 5.24
N ILE A 590 3.70 -33.75 5.36
CA ILE A 590 2.40 -33.60 6.04
C ILE A 590 2.56 -33.99 7.52
N ASN A 591 2.35 -33.02 8.40
CA ASN A 591 2.59 -33.17 9.84
C ASN A 591 1.30 -33.35 10.65
N GLY A 592 0.48 -34.33 10.27
CA GLY A 592 -0.67 -34.76 11.06
C GLY A 592 -1.70 -35.56 10.27
N GLU A 593 -2.70 -36.05 10.99
CA GLU A 593 -3.86 -36.76 10.47
C GLU A 593 -5.05 -36.65 11.44
N VAL A 594 -6.26 -36.86 10.90
CA VAL A 594 -7.48 -37.00 11.71
C VAL A 594 -8.13 -38.35 11.43
N LEU A 595 -8.41 -39.12 12.47
CA LEU A 595 -8.95 -40.47 12.33
C LEU A 595 -10.48 -40.47 12.40
N PHE A 596 -11.12 -41.08 11.40
CA PHE A 596 -12.56 -41.33 11.37
C PHE A 596 -12.82 -42.81 11.74
N PHE A 597 -13.25 -43.13 12.97
CA PHE A 597 -13.62 -42.27 14.10
C PHE A 597 -13.38 -43.02 15.43
N TYR A 598 -13.62 -42.38 16.59
CA TYR A 598 -13.29 -42.89 17.94
C TYR A 598 -13.54 -44.38 18.18
N GLU A 599 -14.68 -44.92 17.77
CA GLU A 599 -15.04 -46.32 18.06
C GLU A 599 -14.12 -47.33 17.35
N GLY A 600 -13.46 -46.95 16.27
CA GLY A 600 -12.42 -47.79 15.66
C GLY A 600 -11.19 -47.96 16.54
N LEU A 601 -10.90 -47.00 17.43
CA LEU A 601 -9.75 -47.05 18.33
C LEU A 601 -9.98 -47.94 19.55
N ARG A 602 -11.24 -48.18 19.92
CA ARG A 602 -11.65 -48.97 21.09
C ARG A 602 -11.81 -50.46 20.80
N GLU A 603 -11.89 -50.84 19.52
CA GLU A 603 -11.99 -52.24 19.13
C GLU A 603 -10.71 -53.03 19.40
N ASP A 604 -10.85 -54.36 19.38
CA ASP A 604 -9.76 -55.32 19.58
C ASP A 604 -8.95 -55.04 20.85
N ASN A 605 -9.66 -54.67 21.93
CA ASN A 605 -9.06 -54.28 23.21
C ASN A 605 -8.06 -53.12 23.04
N ASP A 606 -8.51 -52.04 22.43
CA ASP A 606 -7.75 -50.82 22.17
C ASP A 606 -6.48 -51.01 21.32
N ALA A 607 -6.46 -52.00 20.41
CA ALA A 607 -5.25 -52.39 19.66
C ALA A 607 -4.63 -51.22 18.89
N LEU A 608 -5.44 -50.44 18.16
CA LEU A 608 -4.95 -49.28 17.42
C LEU A 608 -4.41 -48.18 18.34
N GLY A 609 -5.07 -47.90 19.46
CA GLY A 609 -4.60 -46.93 20.45
C GLY A 609 -3.23 -47.31 21.04
N LYS A 610 -3.05 -48.60 21.36
CA LYS A 610 -1.78 -49.15 21.87
C LYS A 610 -0.65 -49.05 20.83
N VAL A 611 -0.95 -49.37 19.57
CA VAL A 611 0.03 -49.30 18.48
C VAL A 611 0.44 -47.86 18.21
N LEU A 612 -0.50 -46.92 18.15
CA LEU A 612 -0.20 -45.50 17.99
C LEU A 612 0.71 -44.99 19.12
N ARG A 613 0.33 -45.26 20.38
CA ARG A 613 1.09 -44.86 21.58
C ARG A 613 2.51 -45.44 21.61
N SER A 614 2.70 -46.64 21.06
CA SER A 614 4.03 -47.29 21.05
C SER A 614 4.89 -46.88 19.85
N ASN A 615 4.32 -46.16 18.88
CA ASN A 615 4.97 -45.79 17.61
C ASN A 615 4.79 -44.29 17.33
N ALA A 616 3.97 -43.93 16.33
CA ALA A 616 3.83 -42.57 15.81
C ALA A 616 3.48 -41.54 16.89
N TYR A 617 2.74 -41.93 17.94
CA TYR A 617 2.28 -41.04 19.00
C TYR A 617 3.07 -41.21 20.31
N ALA A 618 4.22 -41.89 20.28
CA ALA A 618 5.01 -42.18 21.50
C ALA A 618 5.50 -40.92 22.22
N LYS A 619 5.73 -39.81 21.50
CA LYS A 619 6.07 -38.52 22.09
C LYS A 619 4.82 -37.66 22.19
N SER A 620 4.57 -37.12 23.38
CA SER A 620 3.49 -36.14 23.58
C SER A 620 3.78 -34.85 22.80
N VAL A 621 2.77 -34.35 22.10
CA VAL A 621 2.84 -33.11 21.31
C VAL A 621 1.59 -32.28 21.62
N PRO A 622 1.70 -31.11 22.28
CA PRO A 622 0.54 -30.30 22.63
C PRO A 622 -0.04 -29.59 21.39
N PHE A 623 -1.36 -29.47 21.31
CA PHE A 623 -2.01 -28.66 20.27
C PHE A 623 -1.72 -27.17 20.51
N ASN A 624 -1.25 -26.45 19.49
CA ASN A 624 -0.88 -25.04 19.61
C ASN A 624 -1.62 -24.19 18.56
N PRO A 625 -2.78 -23.59 18.92
CA PRO A 625 -3.54 -22.74 18.02
C PRO A 625 -2.71 -21.57 17.48
N SER A 626 -1.96 -20.87 18.33
CA SER A 626 -1.17 -19.70 17.93
C SER A 626 -0.09 -20.05 16.90
N ALA A 627 0.57 -21.21 17.02
CA ALA A 627 1.53 -21.68 16.03
C ALA A 627 0.86 -21.95 14.67
N ILE A 628 -0.34 -22.52 14.67
CA ILE A 628 -1.14 -22.73 13.45
C ILE A 628 -1.51 -21.38 12.82
N LYS A 629 -2.05 -20.45 13.62
CA LYS A 629 -2.48 -19.12 13.16
C LYS A 629 -1.33 -18.26 12.64
N SER A 630 -0.14 -18.37 13.21
CA SER A 630 1.05 -17.62 12.78
C SER A 630 1.50 -17.93 11.34
N ARG A 631 1.10 -19.10 10.82
CA ARG A 631 1.36 -19.53 9.44
C ARG A 631 0.21 -19.21 8.49
N GLY A 632 -0.99 -19.03 9.03
CA GLY A 632 -2.14 -18.58 8.28
C GLY A 632 -1.89 -17.18 7.72
N PHE A 633 -2.25 -16.95 6.45
CA PHE A 633 -2.20 -15.64 5.79
C PHE A 633 -3.03 -14.57 6.51
N THR A 634 -3.87 -15.01 7.42
CA THR A 634 -5.06 -14.37 7.94
C THR A 634 -4.82 -13.54 9.21
N HIS A 635 -3.74 -13.79 9.95
CA HIS A 635 -3.36 -12.96 11.10
C HIS A 635 -3.03 -11.51 10.67
N ARG A 636 -2.66 -11.30 9.40
CA ARG A 636 -2.41 -9.97 8.80
C ARG A 636 -3.67 -9.18 8.47
N ARG A 637 -4.87 -9.79 8.59
CA ARG A 637 -6.17 -9.16 8.25
C ARG A 637 -6.66 -8.17 9.32
N VAL A 638 -6.11 -8.23 10.53
CA VAL A 638 -6.48 -7.34 11.64
C VAL A 638 -5.47 -6.18 11.67
N GLY A 639 -5.75 -5.10 10.96
CA GLY A 639 -5.02 -3.84 11.20
C GLY A 639 -5.00 -2.82 10.07
N GLY A 640 -5.13 -3.20 8.81
CA GLY A 640 -5.15 -2.26 7.69
C GLY A 640 -6.38 -2.42 6.82
N LYS A 641 -7.42 -1.59 7.00
CA LYS A 641 -8.53 -1.57 6.05
C LYS A 641 -8.10 -0.72 4.86
N TYR A 642 -7.75 -1.37 3.75
CA TYR A 642 -7.76 -0.70 2.45
C TYR A 642 -9.17 -0.17 2.18
N ASN A 643 -9.26 1.05 1.70
CA ASN A 643 -10.52 1.68 1.35
C ASN A 643 -10.32 2.54 0.11
N TYR A 644 -11.27 2.53 -0.80
CA TYR A 644 -11.27 3.45 -1.94
C TYR A 644 -12.23 4.58 -1.65
N ILE A 645 -11.75 5.82 -1.79
CA ILE A 645 -12.56 7.02 -1.64
C ILE A 645 -12.72 7.75 -2.96
N ASP A 646 -13.88 8.36 -3.16
CA ASP A 646 -14.09 9.33 -4.24
C ASP A 646 -13.55 10.71 -3.82
N LEU A 647 -13.63 11.68 -4.74
CA LEU A 647 -13.19 13.07 -4.53
C LEU A 647 -13.92 13.79 -3.37
N SER A 648 -15.07 13.29 -2.91
CA SER A 648 -15.76 13.81 -1.73
C SER A 648 -15.28 13.19 -0.42
N GLY A 649 -14.37 12.22 -0.49
CA GLY A 649 -13.93 11.42 0.65
C GLY A 649 -14.90 10.29 1.01
N LYS A 650 -15.95 10.06 0.20
CA LYS A 650 -16.91 9.00 0.45
C LYS A 650 -16.33 7.66 0.01
N SER A 651 -16.48 6.65 0.86
CA SER A 651 -16.03 5.30 0.57
C SER A 651 -16.85 4.68 -0.57
N ILE A 652 -16.17 4.15 -1.58
CA ILE A 652 -16.75 3.53 -2.76
C ILE A 652 -16.96 2.03 -2.55
N SER A 653 -16.03 1.37 -1.85
CA SER A 653 -16.17 0.00 -1.33
C SER A 653 -15.22 -0.20 -0.16
N GLN A 654 -15.44 -1.21 0.69
CA GLN A 654 -14.41 -1.74 1.60
C GLN A 654 -13.87 -3.04 1.01
N PRO A 655 -12.85 -3.00 0.15
CA PRO A 655 -12.21 -4.20 -0.33
C PRO A 655 -11.61 -4.94 0.86
N GLN A 656 -12.11 -6.14 1.15
CA GLN A 656 -11.61 -6.98 2.24
C GLN A 656 -10.35 -7.75 1.84
N PHE A 657 -9.49 -7.14 1.02
CA PHE A 657 -8.32 -7.78 0.44
C PHE A 657 -7.09 -7.59 1.33
N ASP A 658 -6.16 -8.55 1.26
CA ASP A 658 -4.87 -8.47 1.94
C ASP A 658 -3.96 -7.41 1.28
N TRP A 659 -4.21 -7.08 0.01
CA TRP A 659 -3.55 -6.01 -0.74
C TRP A 659 -4.49 -5.39 -1.77
N ALA A 660 -4.32 -4.10 -2.03
CA ALA A 660 -5.01 -3.37 -3.08
C ALA A 660 -4.06 -2.30 -3.68
N ASP A 661 -4.11 -2.09 -4.99
CA ASP A 661 -3.36 -1.03 -5.69
C ASP A 661 -4.29 0.10 -6.15
N SER A 662 -3.71 1.24 -6.56
CA SER A 662 -4.47 2.32 -7.22
C SER A 662 -5.09 1.84 -8.55
N PHE A 663 -6.18 2.50 -8.95
CA PHE A 663 -6.80 2.24 -10.26
C PHE A 663 -5.88 2.66 -11.41
N LYS A 664 -5.81 1.80 -12.43
CA LYS A 664 -5.18 2.09 -13.73
C LYS A 664 -6.00 1.43 -14.83
N GLU A 665 -6.35 2.21 -15.84
CA GLU A 665 -7.28 1.84 -16.90
C GLU A 665 -8.62 1.30 -16.38
N GLU A 666 -9.15 1.96 -15.34
CA GLU A 666 -10.41 1.66 -14.66
C GLU A 666 -10.43 0.36 -13.86
N ARG A 667 -9.26 -0.22 -13.60
CA ARG A 667 -9.10 -1.49 -12.91
C ARG A 667 -8.08 -1.36 -11.79
N ALA A 668 -8.35 -1.96 -10.64
CA ALA A 668 -7.39 -2.04 -9.55
C ALA A 668 -7.04 -3.49 -9.27
N ARG A 669 -5.75 -3.77 -9.09
CA ARG A 669 -5.28 -5.09 -8.65
C ARG A 669 -5.56 -5.27 -7.17
N VAL A 670 -6.00 -6.47 -6.82
CA VAL A 670 -6.27 -6.86 -5.45
C VAL A 670 -5.71 -8.25 -5.18
N LYS A 671 -5.34 -8.52 -3.93
CA LYS A 671 -4.82 -9.83 -3.52
C LYS A 671 -5.56 -10.36 -2.30
N MET A 672 -5.89 -11.65 -2.31
CA MET A 672 -6.39 -12.38 -1.16
C MET A 672 -5.63 -13.70 -1.04
N GLY A 673 -5.02 -13.94 0.11
CA GLY A 673 -4.11 -15.07 0.30
C GLY A 673 -2.97 -15.03 -0.71
N TYR A 674 -2.82 -16.11 -1.46
CA TYR A 674 -1.81 -16.31 -2.48
C TYR A 674 -2.24 -15.82 -3.87
N LYS A 675 -3.50 -15.42 -4.06
CA LYS A 675 -4.04 -15.13 -5.40
C LYS A 675 -4.37 -13.65 -5.61
N TRP A 676 -4.06 -13.20 -6.81
CA TRP A 676 -4.42 -11.90 -7.34
C TRP A 676 -5.72 -11.95 -8.13
N GLY A 677 -6.34 -10.78 -8.24
CA GLY A 677 -7.54 -10.50 -9.03
C GLY A 677 -7.66 -9.02 -9.32
N TYR A 678 -8.78 -8.62 -9.93
CA TYR A 678 -9.06 -7.23 -10.25
C TYR A 678 -10.45 -6.84 -9.78
N ILE A 679 -10.58 -5.59 -9.34
CA ILE A 679 -11.87 -4.95 -9.08
C ILE A 679 -12.15 -3.83 -10.07
N ASP A 680 -13.44 -3.56 -10.27
CA ASP A 680 -13.93 -2.38 -10.97
C ASP A 680 -14.03 -1.17 -10.03
N LYS A 681 -14.39 0.00 -10.59
CA LYS A 681 -14.58 1.24 -9.84
C LYS A 681 -15.70 1.18 -8.80
N THR A 682 -16.58 0.19 -8.86
CA THR A 682 -17.60 -0.05 -7.81
C THR A 682 -17.06 -0.90 -6.66
N GLY A 683 -15.82 -1.37 -6.77
CA GLY A 683 -15.19 -2.29 -5.83
C GLY A 683 -15.57 -3.75 -6.04
N ARG A 684 -16.32 -4.07 -7.10
CA ARG A 684 -16.72 -5.45 -7.40
C ARG A 684 -15.58 -6.17 -8.09
N LEU A 685 -15.35 -7.41 -7.67
CA LEU A 685 -14.39 -8.30 -8.30
C LEU A 685 -14.85 -8.63 -9.74
N ILE A 686 -13.98 -8.41 -10.72
CA ILE A 686 -14.28 -8.57 -12.15
C ILE A 686 -14.15 -10.04 -12.57
N SER A 687 -13.18 -10.74 -12.00
CA SER A 687 -12.98 -12.18 -12.17
C SER A 687 -12.44 -12.77 -10.88
N ARG A 688 -12.57 -14.09 -10.71
CA ARG A 688 -12.10 -14.78 -9.49
C ARG A 688 -10.65 -14.43 -9.14
N LEU A 689 -10.35 -14.41 -7.84
CA LEU A 689 -9.01 -14.36 -7.30
C LEU A 689 -8.31 -15.69 -7.60
N GLN A 690 -7.68 -15.79 -8.77
CA GLN A 690 -7.11 -17.06 -9.29
C GLN A 690 -5.68 -16.92 -9.77
N PHE A 691 -5.19 -15.70 -9.94
CA PHE A 691 -3.91 -15.46 -10.62
C PHE A 691 -2.76 -15.59 -9.63
N ASP A 692 -1.73 -16.35 -9.99
CA ASP A 692 -0.49 -16.45 -9.21
C ASP A 692 0.24 -15.11 -9.19
N GLU A 693 0.20 -14.40 -10.32
CA GLU A 693 0.69 -13.03 -10.53
C GLU A 693 -0.27 -12.26 -11.44
N ALA A 694 -0.34 -10.96 -11.27
CA ALA A 694 -1.18 -10.06 -12.05
C ALA A 694 -0.50 -8.70 -12.22
N GLU A 695 -0.38 -8.21 -13.45
CA GLU A 695 0.14 -6.87 -13.75
C GLU A 695 -0.97 -5.84 -13.94
N PHE A 696 -0.64 -4.55 -13.90
CA PHE A 696 -1.63 -3.53 -14.25
C PHE A 696 -2.11 -3.71 -15.69
N PHE A 697 -3.33 -3.26 -15.97
CA PHE A 697 -3.81 -3.11 -17.34
C PHE A 697 -2.90 -2.13 -18.11
N SER A 698 -2.65 -2.48 -19.36
CA SER A 698 -1.90 -1.71 -20.35
C SER A 698 -2.51 -1.97 -21.72
N GLU A 699 -2.98 -0.92 -22.38
CA GLU A 699 -3.60 -1.00 -23.71
C GLU A 699 -4.83 -1.94 -23.73
N GLY A 700 -5.61 -1.94 -22.64
CA GLY A 700 -6.83 -2.73 -22.52
C GLY A 700 -6.66 -4.18 -22.10
N LEU A 701 -5.42 -4.69 -21.99
CA LEU A 701 -5.12 -6.05 -21.55
C LEU A 701 -4.24 -6.05 -20.29
N ALA A 702 -4.39 -7.08 -19.47
CA ALA A 702 -3.53 -7.31 -18.31
C ALA A 702 -2.82 -8.67 -18.39
N LEU A 703 -1.53 -8.67 -18.13
CA LEU A 703 -0.72 -9.88 -18.02
C LEU A 703 -1.05 -10.60 -16.70
N VAL A 704 -1.33 -11.90 -16.79
CA VAL A 704 -1.57 -12.76 -15.62
C VAL A 704 -0.84 -14.08 -15.72
N ARG A 705 -0.47 -14.63 -14.57
CA ARG A 705 0.09 -15.98 -14.45
C ARG A 705 -0.92 -16.93 -13.82
N ILE A 706 -1.12 -18.09 -14.45
CA ILE A 706 -1.95 -19.18 -13.93
C ILE A 706 -1.17 -20.48 -14.12
N ALA A 707 -0.99 -21.24 -13.04
CA ALA A 707 -0.30 -22.55 -13.08
C ALA A 707 1.07 -22.47 -13.77
N SER A 708 1.84 -21.43 -13.44
CA SER A 708 3.18 -21.16 -13.99
C SER A 708 3.27 -20.76 -15.47
N LYS A 709 2.15 -20.52 -16.15
CA LYS A 709 2.14 -19.99 -17.52
C LYS A 709 1.50 -18.61 -17.56
N TYR A 710 1.99 -17.77 -18.47
CA TYR A 710 1.50 -16.41 -18.67
C TYR A 710 0.49 -16.34 -19.81
N GLY A 711 -0.54 -15.53 -19.61
CA GLY A 711 -1.59 -15.18 -20.56
C GLY A 711 -2.12 -13.76 -20.31
N TYR A 712 -3.15 -13.36 -21.03
CA TYR A 712 -3.68 -12.00 -20.98
C TYR A 712 -5.20 -11.99 -20.88
N LEU A 713 -5.74 -11.15 -19.99
CA LEU A 713 -7.18 -10.92 -19.88
C LEU A 713 -7.58 -9.50 -20.31
N ASP A 714 -8.82 -9.36 -20.73
CA ASP A 714 -9.45 -8.06 -20.98
C ASP A 714 -10.08 -7.46 -19.73
N LYS A 715 -10.59 -6.23 -19.85
CA LYS A 715 -11.26 -5.50 -18.76
C LYS A 715 -12.54 -6.15 -18.26
N THR A 716 -13.09 -7.14 -18.96
CA THR A 716 -14.26 -7.93 -18.52
C THR A 716 -13.85 -9.13 -17.66
N GLY A 717 -12.55 -9.42 -17.55
CA GLY A 717 -12.05 -10.58 -16.83
C GLY A 717 -11.84 -11.81 -17.71
N LYS A 718 -12.13 -11.72 -19.01
CA LYS A 718 -12.01 -12.84 -19.94
C LYS A 718 -10.57 -12.97 -20.43
N LEU A 719 -10.03 -14.19 -20.38
CA LEU A 719 -8.74 -14.51 -20.99
C LEU A 719 -8.86 -14.38 -22.52
N VAL A 720 -8.23 -13.34 -23.08
CA VAL A 720 -8.13 -13.13 -24.53
C VAL A 720 -7.04 -14.02 -25.09
N ILE A 721 -5.91 -14.11 -24.37
CA ILE A 721 -4.80 -15.01 -24.69
C ILE A 721 -4.65 -15.99 -23.53
N PRO A 722 -5.00 -17.27 -23.70
CA PRO A 722 -4.89 -18.26 -22.64
C PRO A 722 -3.45 -18.40 -22.11
N PRO A 723 -3.26 -18.82 -20.84
CA PRO A 723 -1.94 -19.10 -20.29
C PRO A 723 -1.18 -20.13 -21.12
N GLN A 724 -0.09 -19.70 -21.77
CA GLN A 724 0.71 -20.57 -22.63
C GLN A 724 2.20 -20.20 -22.65
N PHE A 725 2.55 -18.96 -22.31
CA PHE A 725 3.92 -18.46 -22.39
C PHE A 725 4.73 -18.80 -21.13
N GLU A 726 6.03 -19.03 -21.30
CA GLU A 726 6.97 -19.30 -20.20
C GLU A 726 7.28 -18.03 -19.38
N ALA A 727 7.32 -16.89 -20.06
CA ALA A 727 7.47 -15.55 -19.51
C ALA A 727 6.84 -14.55 -20.47
N ALA A 728 6.47 -13.37 -19.98
CA ALA A 728 5.83 -12.33 -20.79
C ALA A 728 5.90 -10.97 -20.10
N ASN A 729 5.73 -9.88 -20.85
CA ASN A 729 5.55 -8.51 -20.33
C ASN A 729 4.21 -7.91 -20.77
N SER A 730 3.82 -6.77 -20.19
CA SER A 730 2.63 -6.02 -20.59
C SER A 730 2.73 -5.46 -22.01
N PHE A 731 1.58 -5.26 -22.65
CA PHE A 731 1.48 -4.61 -23.95
C PHE A 731 2.01 -3.17 -23.93
N SER A 732 2.76 -2.82 -24.97
CA SER A 732 3.30 -1.48 -25.23
C SER A 732 3.43 -1.29 -26.73
N GLU A 733 2.85 -0.21 -27.26
CA GLU A 733 2.79 0.12 -28.68
C GLU A 733 2.16 -0.98 -29.53
N GLY A 734 1.13 -1.66 -28.99
CA GLY A 734 0.37 -2.71 -29.67
C GLY A 734 1.04 -4.09 -29.66
N LEU A 735 2.20 -4.26 -29.03
CA LEU A 735 2.91 -5.54 -28.95
C LEU A 735 3.31 -5.88 -27.51
N ALA A 736 3.37 -7.18 -27.20
CA ALA A 736 3.91 -7.68 -25.94
C ALA A 736 5.04 -8.68 -26.17
N THR A 737 6.12 -8.57 -25.40
CA THR A 737 7.20 -9.56 -25.42
C THR A 737 6.77 -10.83 -24.70
N VAL A 738 6.99 -11.98 -25.33
CA VAL A 738 6.66 -13.31 -24.79
C VAL A 738 7.78 -14.29 -25.02
N LYS A 739 7.90 -15.28 -24.13
CA LYS A 739 8.90 -16.35 -24.19
C LYS A 739 8.25 -17.69 -24.54
N VAL A 740 8.74 -18.29 -25.63
CA VAL A 740 8.30 -19.60 -26.15
C VAL A 740 9.54 -20.41 -26.51
N GLY A 741 9.66 -21.64 -25.97
CA GLY A 741 10.79 -22.51 -26.27
C GLY A 741 12.12 -21.93 -25.81
N GLY A 742 12.13 -21.19 -24.70
CA GLY A 742 13.34 -20.55 -24.17
C GLY A 742 13.79 -19.27 -24.88
N LYS A 743 13.10 -18.81 -25.94
CA LYS A 743 13.44 -17.60 -26.71
C LYS A 743 12.33 -16.56 -26.65
N TRP A 744 12.69 -15.29 -26.77
CA TRP A 744 11.76 -14.17 -26.78
C TRP A 744 11.33 -13.79 -28.19
N GLY A 745 10.05 -13.47 -28.33
CA GLY A 745 9.39 -12.92 -29.51
C GLY A 745 8.32 -11.91 -29.10
N TYR A 746 7.45 -11.51 -30.02
CA TYR A 746 6.43 -10.50 -29.79
C TYR A 746 5.07 -10.94 -30.35
N VAL A 747 4.02 -10.77 -29.55
CA VAL A 747 2.63 -11.06 -29.93
C VAL A 747 1.80 -9.79 -30.04
N ASP A 748 0.78 -9.84 -30.89
CA ASP A 748 -0.28 -8.83 -30.94
C ASP A 748 -1.37 -9.08 -29.87
N PRO A 749 -2.35 -8.17 -29.69
CA PRO A 749 -3.41 -8.31 -28.69
C PRO A 749 -4.35 -9.52 -28.91
N THR A 750 -4.29 -10.17 -30.07
CA THR A 750 -5.02 -11.42 -30.36
C THR A 750 -4.22 -12.66 -29.97
N GLY A 751 -2.93 -12.51 -29.65
CA GLY A 751 -2.01 -13.58 -29.28
C GLY A 751 -1.23 -14.16 -30.45
N ILE A 752 -1.30 -13.56 -31.64
CA ILE A 752 -0.54 -13.99 -32.81
C ILE A 752 0.89 -13.49 -32.67
N LEU A 753 1.87 -14.38 -32.84
CA LEU A 753 3.30 -14.01 -32.90
C LEU A 753 3.57 -13.20 -34.17
N VAL A 754 3.74 -11.88 -34.01
CA VAL A 754 4.10 -10.96 -35.10
C VAL A 754 5.61 -10.99 -35.35
N ILE A 755 6.41 -11.16 -34.29
CA ILE A 755 7.85 -11.36 -34.39
C ILE A 755 8.18 -12.72 -33.74
N PRO A 756 8.67 -13.71 -34.51
CA PRO A 756 8.95 -15.05 -33.99
C PRO A 756 9.90 -15.05 -32.80
N ALA A 757 9.72 -16.03 -31.91
CA ALA A 757 10.59 -16.23 -30.76
C ALA A 757 12.00 -16.68 -31.21
N GLN A 758 12.95 -15.74 -31.21
CA GLN A 758 14.32 -15.98 -31.68
C GLN A 758 15.39 -15.27 -30.84
N PHE A 759 15.00 -14.33 -29.98
CA PHE A 759 15.92 -13.53 -29.18
C PHE A 759 16.24 -14.20 -27.84
N ASN A 760 17.43 -13.97 -27.28
CA ASN A 760 17.75 -14.40 -25.92
C ASN A 760 17.19 -13.45 -24.86
N GLU A 761 17.08 -12.18 -25.22
CA GLU A 761 16.48 -11.11 -24.42
C GLU A 761 15.72 -10.18 -25.36
N ALA A 762 14.61 -9.62 -24.86
CA ALA A 762 13.80 -8.64 -25.57
C ALA A 762 13.13 -7.69 -24.55
N ASP A 763 13.23 -6.39 -24.80
CA ASP A 763 12.53 -5.34 -24.04
C ASP A 763 11.18 -5.00 -24.70
N SER A 764 10.28 -4.31 -23.99
CA SER A 764 9.05 -3.78 -24.57
C SER A 764 9.32 -2.66 -25.60
N PHE A 765 8.42 -2.51 -26.58
CA PHE A 765 8.49 -1.41 -27.54
C PHE A 765 8.29 -0.05 -26.87
N SER A 766 9.10 0.93 -27.28
CA SER A 766 8.98 2.34 -26.91
C SER A 766 9.53 3.22 -28.01
N GLN A 767 8.77 4.24 -28.41
CA GLN A 767 9.06 5.15 -29.51
C GLN A 767 9.30 4.41 -30.84
N GLY A 768 8.57 3.32 -31.07
CA GLY A 768 8.66 2.49 -32.28
C GLY A 768 9.86 1.53 -32.31
N LEU A 769 10.61 1.38 -31.22
CA LEU A 769 11.82 0.57 -31.14
C LEU A 769 11.82 -0.36 -29.91
N ALA A 770 12.51 -1.50 -29.99
CA ALA A 770 12.72 -2.40 -28.87
C ALA A 770 14.15 -2.98 -28.90
N ARG A 771 14.80 -3.09 -27.73
CA ARG A 771 16.12 -3.74 -27.62
C ARG A 771 15.96 -5.26 -27.66
N VAL A 772 16.79 -5.93 -28.44
CA VAL A 772 16.86 -7.39 -28.49
C VAL A 772 18.31 -7.87 -28.45
N ALA A 773 18.56 -9.04 -27.85
CA ALA A 773 19.86 -9.68 -27.84
C ALA A 773 19.82 -11.01 -28.62
N ILE A 774 20.77 -11.18 -29.54
CA ILE A 774 20.99 -12.42 -30.29
C ILE A 774 22.38 -12.94 -29.91
N SER A 775 22.49 -14.22 -29.60
CA SER A 775 23.78 -14.88 -29.38
C SER A 775 24.09 -15.70 -30.61
N TYR A 776 25.21 -15.38 -31.25
CA TYR A 776 25.79 -16.25 -32.27
C TYR A 776 26.63 -17.32 -31.57
N PRO A 777 26.53 -18.61 -31.95
CA PRO A 777 27.50 -19.58 -31.51
C PRO A 777 28.88 -19.14 -32.02
N ILE A 778 29.79 -18.82 -31.09
CA ILE A 778 31.20 -18.62 -31.43
C ILE A 778 31.71 -19.98 -31.88
N ASN A 779 32.03 -20.13 -33.16
CA ASN A 779 32.79 -21.28 -33.65
C ASN A 779 34.21 -21.17 -33.09
N PRO A 780 34.68 -22.12 -32.24
CA PRO A 780 36.06 -22.13 -31.78
C PRO A 780 36.91 -22.71 -32.91
N GLY A 781 37.34 -21.87 -33.84
CA GLY A 781 38.09 -22.34 -35.00
C GLY A 781 38.54 -21.22 -35.93
N THR A 782 39.48 -20.40 -35.48
CA THR A 782 40.68 -19.93 -36.23
C THR A 782 41.35 -18.83 -35.40
N THR A 783 42.25 -19.25 -34.52
CA THR A 783 43.24 -18.37 -33.92
C THR A 783 44.27 -18.00 -34.97
N ASN A 784 44.40 -16.72 -35.28
CA ASN A 784 45.68 -16.09 -35.57
C ASN A 784 45.74 -14.77 -34.78
N SER A 785 46.19 -14.87 -33.53
CA SER A 785 46.84 -13.76 -32.81
C SER A 785 48.26 -13.59 -33.39
N PRO A 786 48.99 -12.45 -33.23
CA PRO A 786 49.10 -11.70 -31.96
C PRO A 786 49.14 -10.16 -32.13
N THR A 787 48.85 -9.34 -31.12
CA THR A 787 49.80 -9.05 -30.04
C THR A 787 49.16 -8.15 -28.96
N ASN A 788 49.41 -8.52 -27.71
CA ASN A 788 49.70 -7.71 -26.52
C ASN A 788 49.17 -6.27 -26.45
N SER A 789 48.38 -5.96 -25.42
CA SER A 789 48.89 -5.65 -24.08
C SER A 789 47.78 -5.09 -23.20
N GLY A 790 47.53 -5.69 -22.04
CA GLY A 790 47.61 -4.96 -20.78
C GLY A 790 46.29 -4.92 -20.03
N THR A 791 46.29 -5.54 -18.84
CA THR A 791 45.80 -5.00 -17.55
C THR A 791 44.55 -4.09 -17.59
N THR A 792 43.47 -4.24 -16.81
CA THR A 792 43.25 -4.81 -15.47
C THR A 792 41.79 -4.51 -15.11
N ASN A 793 41.20 -5.34 -14.24
CA ASN A 793 40.18 -5.01 -13.23
C ASN A 793 38.76 -4.54 -13.67
N SER A 794 37.80 -5.44 -13.45
CA SER A 794 36.49 -5.08 -12.85
C SER A 794 36.73 -4.40 -11.48
N PRO A 795 35.88 -3.45 -11.06
CA PRO A 795 34.67 -3.86 -10.34
C PRO A 795 33.43 -2.95 -10.52
N THR A 796 32.26 -3.59 -10.35
CA THR A 796 31.03 -3.10 -9.67
C THR A 796 30.42 -1.76 -10.08
N ASN A 797 29.17 -1.82 -10.55
CA ASN A 797 28.30 -0.66 -10.74
C ASN A 797 27.19 -0.66 -9.66
N PRO A 798 27.05 0.40 -8.85
CA PRO A 798 25.82 0.68 -8.12
C PRO A 798 25.16 1.98 -8.61
N GLY A 799 23.82 2.01 -8.55
CA GLY A 799 23.09 3.26 -8.31
C GLY A 799 22.68 4.07 -9.54
N THR A 800 21.38 4.03 -9.82
CA THR A 800 20.66 4.99 -10.66
C THR A 800 20.49 6.33 -9.95
N THR A 801 20.92 7.44 -10.55
CA THR A 801 20.36 8.79 -10.29
C THR A 801 20.46 9.70 -11.53
N ASN A 802 19.31 10.27 -11.90
CA ASN A 802 19.03 11.62 -12.42
C ASN A 802 19.80 12.22 -13.64
N SER A 803 19.02 12.51 -14.69
CA SER A 803 19.12 13.59 -15.71
C SER A 803 19.65 14.95 -15.17
N PRO A 804 20.15 15.92 -15.98
CA PRO A 804 19.50 16.41 -17.22
C PRO A 804 20.33 17.13 -18.34
N THR A 805 19.61 17.46 -19.44
CA THR A 805 19.71 18.63 -20.36
C THR A 805 20.71 18.75 -21.55
N ASN A 806 20.11 18.91 -22.75
CA ASN A 806 20.34 19.90 -23.85
C ASN A 806 21.45 19.67 -24.95
N PRO A 807 21.42 20.36 -26.14
CA PRO A 807 20.47 20.18 -27.26
C PRO A 807 21.09 20.32 -28.70
N ILE A 808 20.28 20.11 -29.76
CA ILE A 808 20.30 20.70 -31.14
C ILE A 808 21.54 20.53 -32.07
N THR A 809 21.35 19.93 -33.27
CA THR A 809 21.57 20.49 -34.65
C THR A 809 21.62 19.37 -35.72
N THR A 810 20.61 19.24 -36.59
CA THR A 810 20.49 19.68 -38.01
C THR A 810 21.11 18.80 -39.11
N ASN A 811 20.29 18.57 -40.15
CA ASN A 811 20.58 18.38 -41.58
C ASN A 811 20.47 16.97 -42.19
N SER A 812 19.30 16.71 -42.79
CA SER A 812 19.10 16.09 -44.11
C SER A 812 19.81 16.92 -45.23
N PRO A 813 19.81 16.58 -46.55
CA PRO A 813 19.04 15.54 -47.26
C PRO A 813 19.78 14.79 -48.39
N THR A 814 19.14 13.77 -49.00
CA THR A 814 18.81 13.64 -50.45
C THR A 814 18.59 12.18 -50.91
N ASN A 815 17.32 11.82 -51.17
CA ASN A 815 16.72 11.33 -52.45
C ASN A 815 17.47 10.32 -53.38
N PRO A 816 16.76 9.63 -54.30
CA PRO A 816 15.70 8.60 -54.18
C PRO A 816 16.00 7.42 -55.17
N ILE A 817 14.97 6.64 -55.60
CA ILE A 817 14.87 5.69 -56.76
C ILE A 817 14.30 4.33 -56.27
N THR A 818 12.96 4.10 -56.31
CA THR A 818 12.16 3.42 -57.38
C THR A 818 12.80 2.10 -57.86
N THR A 819 12.18 0.90 -57.83
CA THR A 819 10.91 0.48 -58.45
C THR A 819 10.55 -0.97 -58.05
N ASN A 820 9.24 -1.23 -58.05
CA ASN A 820 8.53 -2.43 -58.53
C ASN A 820 8.79 -3.85 -57.96
N SER A 821 7.76 -4.30 -57.24
CA SER A 821 7.12 -5.64 -57.24
C SER A 821 7.18 -6.39 -58.59
N PRO A 822 7.07 -7.75 -58.63
CA PRO A 822 5.77 -8.41 -58.41
C PRO A 822 5.80 -9.79 -57.69
N THR A 823 4.83 -9.93 -56.77
CA THR A 823 3.89 -11.06 -56.56
C THR A 823 4.32 -12.54 -56.73
N ASN A 824 3.98 -13.29 -55.66
CA ASN A 824 3.23 -14.57 -55.63
C ASN A 824 4.00 -15.90 -55.87
N PRO A 825 3.45 -17.06 -55.45
CA PRO A 825 3.19 -17.46 -54.05
C PRO A 825 3.53 -18.95 -53.79
N VAL A 826 3.73 -19.36 -52.52
CA VAL A 826 3.27 -20.64 -51.95
C VAL A 826 3.02 -20.41 -50.47
#